data_AF-A0A059CQZ1-F1
#
_entry.id   AF-A0A059CQZ1-F1
#
_cell.length_a   1.000
_cell.length_b   1.000
_cell.length_c   1.000
_cell.angle_alpha   90.00
_cell.angle_beta   90.00
_cell.angle_gamma   90.00
#
_symmetry.space_group_name_H-M   'P 1'
#
loop_
_entity.id
_entity.type
_entity.pdbx_description
1 polymer ?
#
loop_
_entity_poly.entity_id
_entity_poly.type
_entity_poly.pdbx_seq_one_letter_code
_entity_poly.pdbx_strand_id
1 'polypeptide(L)'
;MSPLLYGSNNSNPTTISVNVGVILDLETEVGQMGLTCINMSLSDFYSSNPSYKTRLVLNVRDSKRDEVAAAAGALDLIKNKQVQAIIGPQGSAQADFLIHLGNKLHVPIISFSATSPSLSSIRSPYFIRAAQNDSSQVNAVSAVVQAFGWREAVLVYIDNEFAEGIIPSLTDALEKVNTRVPYRSLIHPLATDDQILRELYKLMTMQTRVFIVHMLPTLGYRLFAKVKEVGMMSEGYVWIMTNGITDLWRSVDSSVVANSMQGVLGIKTHVPSTRNLHDFMLRWKMKFQQDNPSILNPILNIFGYWAYDAAWALAMAVEEMGAANFTFQTLNASTDVIDVDTFRVSQNGQKLLQNLANMTFVGLTGYFSLVNGQLESSVFQIVNINGNAARGIGFWTLENGLLRDLNSFNTSKYSTFKGNLAPIIWPGDSTSIPKGWEIPVNGKRLRILVPAKEGFNQFVKVTRDPRMNTSLVTGYYIDIFQAVIEKLPYAVPYDFFPFALPNGSSAGSYNDMIDQVFYQNYDAVVGDTTIIVNRSLYVDFTLPYTESRNALLVFPKGSQLVPDISRALLNVTEGPKMTEIENTWFTSKTNCPNSTTSVSSNSLGLDSFLGLFFIAGAAAVLALLIFMVMFVKRNWHEVTGSSSSSWEKIVALGRRFYQRDLNSYTFRKGRFRDKSIYDGGNEIAAVVTLENTSFPPSPSSDSSQSNDVLTNKQGTPSPEVGFPNPVDKGGLGIAINAELTIQK
;
A
#
# COMPACT_ATOMS: atom_id res chain seq x y z
N MET A 1 -41.78 45.73 73.99
CA MET A 1 -41.39 44.32 73.85
C MET A 1 -40.25 44.24 72.86
N SER A 2 -39.20 43.48 73.17
CA SER A 2 -38.02 43.36 72.32
C SER A 2 -38.06 42.05 71.50
N PRO A 3 -37.82 42.08 70.18
CA PRO A 3 -37.56 40.88 69.39
C PRO A 3 -36.05 40.69 69.16
N LEU A 4 -35.52 39.67 69.83
CA LEU A 4 -34.37 38.81 69.50
C LEU A 4 -33.49 39.18 68.28
N LEU A 5 -32.19 39.38 68.55
CA LEU A 5 -31.12 39.23 67.56
C LEU A 5 -31.05 37.77 67.08
N TYR A 6 -31.01 37.55 65.77
CA TYR A 6 -30.51 36.29 65.18
C TYR A 6 -29.15 36.55 64.53
N GLY A 7 -28.10 35.91 65.07
CA GLY A 7 -26.75 36.08 64.57
C GLY A 7 -26.54 35.34 63.24
N SER A 8 -26.30 36.07 62.15
CA SER A 8 -25.79 35.48 60.92
C SER A 8 -24.33 35.08 61.11
N ASN A 9 -24.06 33.78 61.25
CA ASN A 9 -22.70 33.25 61.29
C ASN A 9 -22.06 33.37 59.89
N ASN A 10 -21.47 34.54 59.59
CA ASN A 10 -20.58 34.74 58.45
C ASN A 10 -19.23 34.05 58.68
N SER A 11 -19.25 32.72 58.83
CA SER A 11 -18.05 31.89 58.75
C SER A 11 -17.67 31.73 57.27
N ASN A 12 -17.05 32.77 56.70
CA ASN A 12 -16.36 32.63 55.42
C ASN A 12 -15.38 31.46 55.53
N PRO A 13 -15.47 30.43 54.66
CA PRO A 13 -14.56 29.29 54.73
C PRO A 13 -13.13 29.78 54.50
N THR A 14 -12.23 29.44 55.42
CA THR A 14 -10.81 29.80 55.32
C THR A 14 -10.19 29.12 54.11
N THR A 15 -9.94 29.91 53.06
CA THR A 15 -9.32 29.45 51.82
C THR A 15 -7.82 29.23 52.01
N ILE A 16 -7.30 28.20 51.35
CA ILE A 16 -5.89 27.80 51.41
C ILE A 16 -5.25 28.14 50.06
N SER A 17 -4.49 29.23 50.02
CA SER A 17 -3.77 29.67 48.82
C SER A 17 -2.61 28.71 48.51
N VAL A 18 -2.55 28.22 47.26
CA VAL A 18 -1.51 27.28 46.81
C VAL A 18 -0.78 27.89 45.61
N ASN A 19 0.49 28.25 45.78
CA ASN A 19 1.27 28.86 44.70
C ASN A 19 1.55 27.84 43.59
N VAL A 20 1.28 28.23 42.34
CA VAL A 20 1.56 27.44 41.13
C VAL A 20 2.31 28.33 40.14
N GLY A 21 3.35 27.77 39.50
CA GLY A 21 4.10 28.46 38.47
C GLY A 21 3.41 28.33 37.11
N VAL A 22 3.54 29.33 36.25
CA VAL A 22 3.16 29.24 34.84
C VAL A 22 4.32 29.78 34.00
N ILE A 23 4.81 29.00 33.05
CA ILE A 23 5.93 29.38 32.16
C ILE A 23 5.47 29.20 30.72
N LEU A 24 5.33 30.30 29.99
CA LEU A 24 4.78 30.35 28.63
C LEU A 24 5.47 31.44 27.82
N ASP A 25 5.49 31.30 26.50
CA ASP A 25 6.02 32.33 25.60
C ASP A 25 4.92 33.38 25.37
N LEU A 26 4.88 34.41 26.20
CA LEU A 26 3.79 35.40 26.17
C LEU A 26 3.83 36.30 24.93
N GLU A 27 4.94 36.28 24.19
CA GLU A 27 5.09 36.82 22.84
C GLU A 27 4.49 35.90 21.74
N THR A 28 3.69 34.89 22.09
CA THR A 28 3.01 34.00 21.13
C THR A 28 1.50 33.92 21.41
N GLU A 29 0.70 33.77 20.34
CA GLU A 29 -0.74 33.50 20.49
C GLU A 29 -1.02 32.23 21.31
N VAL A 30 -0.15 31.22 21.20
CA VAL A 30 -0.29 29.95 21.96
C VAL A 30 -0.08 30.16 23.46
N GLY A 31 0.92 30.95 23.87
CA GLY A 31 1.19 31.27 25.27
C GLY A 31 0.10 32.17 25.86
N GLN A 32 -0.35 33.19 25.12
CA GLN A 32 -1.46 34.04 25.53
C GLN A 32 -2.76 33.23 25.65
N MET A 33 -3.08 32.39 24.65
CA MET A 33 -4.27 31.52 24.66
C MET A 33 -4.22 30.56 25.85
N GLY A 34 -3.08 29.90 26.06
CA GLY A 34 -2.87 28.99 27.18
C GLY A 34 -3.09 29.68 28.52
N LEU A 35 -2.54 30.88 28.71
CA LEU A 35 -2.76 31.68 29.93
C LEU A 35 -4.25 32.05 30.12
N THR A 36 -4.96 32.47 29.08
CA THR A 36 -6.42 32.72 29.16
C THR A 36 -7.18 31.44 29.50
N CYS A 37 -6.85 30.31 28.88
CA CYS A 37 -7.48 29.00 29.12
C CYS A 37 -7.26 28.48 30.55
N ILE A 38 -6.04 28.61 31.09
CA ILE A 38 -5.73 28.26 32.49
C ILE A 38 -6.56 29.13 33.45
N ASN A 39 -6.59 30.46 33.25
CA ASN A 39 -7.36 31.37 34.10
C ASN A 39 -8.88 31.05 34.05
N MET A 40 -9.42 30.77 32.86
CA MET A 40 -10.82 30.37 32.72
C MET A 40 -11.11 29.02 33.38
N SER A 41 -10.21 28.04 33.27
CA SER A 41 -10.35 26.73 33.93
C SER A 41 -10.46 26.85 35.45
N LEU A 42 -9.60 27.66 36.08
CA LEU A 42 -9.65 27.87 37.52
C LEU A 42 -10.90 28.65 37.95
N SER A 43 -11.31 29.64 37.15
CA SER A 43 -12.56 30.36 37.38
C SER A 43 -13.78 29.43 37.32
N ASP A 44 -13.86 28.59 36.29
CA ASP A 44 -14.95 27.65 36.09
C ASP A 44 -14.94 26.55 37.17
N PHE A 45 -13.78 25.98 37.50
CA PHE A 45 -13.60 24.94 38.53
C PHE A 45 -14.06 25.40 39.91
N TYR A 46 -13.60 26.57 40.37
CA TYR A 46 -13.98 27.09 41.69
C TYR A 46 -15.39 27.67 41.74
N SER A 47 -15.95 28.12 40.60
CA SER A 47 -17.37 28.51 40.51
C SER A 47 -18.31 27.30 40.54
N SER A 48 -17.91 26.19 39.93
CA SER A 48 -18.65 24.91 40.00
C SER A 48 -18.56 24.25 41.37
N ASN A 49 -17.50 24.51 42.14
CA ASN A 49 -17.26 23.89 43.45
C ASN A 49 -17.03 24.92 44.58
N PRO A 50 -18.04 25.72 44.99
CA PRO A 50 -17.86 26.78 45.99
C PRO A 50 -17.41 26.30 47.38
N SER A 51 -17.65 25.03 47.71
CA SER A 51 -17.29 24.38 48.98
C SER A 51 -15.83 23.96 49.09
N TYR A 52 -15.10 23.92 47.97
CA TYR A 52 -13.67 23.59 47.95
C TYR A 52 -12.85 24.67 48.66
N LYS A 53 -11.77 24.27 49.35
CA LYS A 53 -11.00 25.14 50.24
C LYS A 53 -9.71 25.67 49.61
N THR A 54 -9.06 24.90 48.75
CA THR A 54 -7.81 25.33 48.09
C THR A 54 -8.10 26.39 47.03
N ARG A 55 -7.16 27.29 46.78
CA ARG A 55 -7.20 28.25 45.66
C ARG A 55 -5.82 28.33 45.03
N LEU A 56 -5.68 27.88 43.79
CA LEU A 56 -4.42 28.00 43.05
C LEU A 56 -4.12 29.48 42.76
N VAL A 57 -2.89 29.91 43.09
CA VAL A 57 -2.39 31.28 42.86
C VAL A 57 -1.29 31.22 41.80
N LEU A 58 -1.63 31.66 40.59
CA LEU A 58 -0.73 31.61 39.44
C LEU A 58 0.39 32.67 39.56
N ASN A 59 1.62 32.22 39.42
CA ASN A 59 2.81 33.04 39.33
C ASN A 59 3.40 32.87 37.93
N VAL A 60 3.11 33.82 37.03
CA VAL A 60 3.46 33.72 35.61
C VAL A 60 4.88 34.23 35.34
N ARG A 61 5.62 33.53 34.48
CA ARG A 61 6.90 33.96 33.89
C ARG A 61 6.82 33.81 32.38
N ASP A 62 7.41 34.76 31.68
CA ASP A 62 7.55 34.73 30.24
C ASP A 62 8.88 34.06 29.86
N SER A 63 8.82 32.97 29.10
CA SER A 63 9.99 32.24 28.62
C SER A 63 10.57 32.80 27.32
N LYS A 64 9.89 33.74 26.64
CA LYS A 64 10.43 34.48 25.47
C LYS A 64 10.98 33.59 24.34
N ARG A 65 10.50 32.35 24.23
CA ARG A 65 10.98 31.32 23.28
C ARG A 65 12.44 30.90 23.52
N ASP A 66 12.95 31.11 24.74
CA ASP A 66 14.32 30.82 25.16
C ASP A 66 14.36 29.84 26.34
N GLU A 67 15.28 28.89 26.31
CA GLU A 67 15.42 27.84 27.32
C GLU A 67 16.03 28.34 28.63
N VAL A 68 16.99 29.25 28.55
CA VAL A 68 17.68 29.81 29.73
C VAL A 68 16.75 30.73 30.51
N ALA A 69 15.91 31.49 29.80
CA ALA A 69 14.83 32.30 30.37
C ALA A 69 13.73 31.42 31.00
N ALA A 70 13.33 30.32 30.34
CA ALA A 70 12.42 29.34 30.94
C ALA A 70 13.00 28.73 32.22
N ALA A 71 14.28 28.33 32.20
CA ALA A 71 15.00 27.76 33.33
C ALA A 71 15.13 28.75 34.50
N ALA A 72 15.56 29.99 34.23
CA ALA A 72 15.64 31.04 35.24
C ALA A 72 14.27 31.40 35.81
N GLY A 73 13.22 31.40 34.98
CA GLY A 73 11.83 31.57 35.41
C GLY A 73 11.38 30.47 36.37
N ALA A 74 11.64 29.20 36.04
CA ALA A 74 11.37 28.07 36.94
C ALA A 74 12.15 28.17 38.25
N LEU A 75 13.41 28.59 38.20
CA LEU A 75 14.28 28.72 39.36
C LEU A 75 13.78 29.80 40.33
N ASP A 76 13.36 30.96 39.83
CA ASP A 76 12.72 32.01 40.63
C ASP A 76 11.36 31.54 41.21
N LEU A 77 10.55 30.84 40.42
CA LEU A 77 9.27 30.32 40.89
C LEU A 77 9.44 29.30 42.04
N ILE A 78 10.46 28.44 41.98
CA ILE A 78 10.71 27.46 43.05
C ILE A 78 11.42 28.13 44.25
N LYS A 79 12.50 28.89 44.04
CA LYS A 79 13.27 29.55 45.12
C LYS A 79 12.45 30.60 45.87
N ASN A 80 11.81 31.50 45.13
CA ASN A 80 11.25 32.75 45.65
C ASN A 80 9.71 32.74 45.76
N LYS A 81 9.00 31.90 44.98
CA LYS A 81 7.53 31.75 45.06
C LYS A 81 7.08 30.44 45.70
N GLN A 82 7.97 29.45 45.88
CA GLN A 82 7.66 28.16 46.53
C GLN A 82 6.42 27.48 45.89
N VAL A 83 6.42 27.44 44.55
CA VAL A 83 5.34 26.84 43.77
C VAL A 83 5.29 25.32 43.97
N GLN A 84 4.08 24.76 44.13
CA GLN A 84 3.89 23.32 44.36
C GLN A 84 3.97 22.51 43.07
N ALA A 85 3.67 23.13 41.92
CA ALA A 85 3.82 22.61 40.57
C ALA A 85 4.03 23.78 39.59
N ILE A 86 4.46 23.48 38.36
CA ILE A 86 4.58 24.44 37.26
C ILE A 86 3.72 23.93 36.08
N ILE A 87 2.85 24.79 35.55
CA ILE A 87 2.18 24.57 34.26
C ILE A 87 3.06 25.16 33.14
N GLY A 88 3.26 24.39 32.08
CA GLY A 88 4.29 24.64 31.07
C GLY A 88 5.55 23.79 31.30
N PRO A 89 6.67 24.11 30.65
CA PRO A 89 6.85 25.20 29.68
C PRO A 89 6.13 24.91 28.35
N GLN A 90 6.19 25.86 27.42
CA GLN A 90 5.48 25.79 26.14
C GLN A 90 6.21 24.94 25.09
N GLY A 91 7.51 25.18 24.90
CA GLY A 91 8.34 24.47 23.93
C GLY A 91 8.83 23.11 24.43
N SER A 92 9.11 22.19 23.50
CA SER A 92 9.68 20.88 23.86
C SER A 92 11.13 21.00 24.38
N ALA A 93 11.98 21.83 23.76
CA ALA A 93 13.35 22.08 24.24
C ALA A 93 13.38 22.69 25.65
N GLN A 94 12.52 23.69 25.90
CA GLN A 94 12.30 24.26 27.24
C GLN A 94 11.88 23.16 28.24
N ALA A 95 11.01 22.23 27.84
CA ALA A 95 10.56 21.15 28.71
C ALA A 95 11.69 20.18 29.08
N ASP A 96 12.55 19.82 28.13
CA ASP A 96 13.69 18.90 28.36
C ASP A 96 14.54 19.36 29.56
N PHE A 97 14.96 20.64 29.56
CA PHE A 97 15.68 21.25 30.67
C PHE A 97 14.86 21.28 31.97
N LEU A 98 13.60 21.75 31.91
CA LEU A 98 12.78 21.94 33.11
C LEU A 98 12.41 20.63 33.80
N ILE A 99 12.31 19.51 33.05
CA ILE A 99 12.03 18.18 33.59
C ILE A 99 13.14 17.72 34.55
N HIS A 100 14.41 18.00 34.23
CA HIS A 100 15.53 17.71 35.12
C HIS A 100 15.50 18.55 36.40
N LEU A 101 15.14 19.84 36.31
CA LEU A 101 15.00 20.74 37.46
C LEU A 101 13.83 20.31 38.37
N GLY A 102 12.66 20.01 37.79
CA GLY A 102 11.50 19.49 38.51
C GLY A 102 11.80 18.18 39.23
N ASN A 103 12.57 17.29 38.60
CA ASN A 103 13.04 16.05 39.22
C ASN A 103 13.99 16.29 40.40
N LYS A 104 15.00 17.19 40.29
CA LYS A 104 15.92 17.48 41.41
C LYS A 104 15.20 18.11 42.62
N LEU A 105 14.15 18.91 42.38
CA LEU A 105 13.47 19.70 43.42
C LEU A 105 12.10 19.14 43.86
N HIS A 106 11.69 17.98 43.31
CA HIS A 106 10.38 17.35 43.49
C HIS A 106 9.19 18.26 43.15
N VAL A 107 9.30 19.08 42.10
CA VAL A 107 8.23 19.98 41.64
C VAL A 107 7.68 19.45 40.31
N PRO A 108 6.39 19.02 40.24
CA PRO A 108 5.79 18.56 39.00
C PRO A 108 5.76 19.64 37.90
N ILE A 109 6.20 19.24 36.70
CA ILE A 109 6.20 20.04 35.48
C ILE A 109 5.07 19.51 34.58
N ILE A 110 4.07 20.33 34.31
CA ILE A 110 2.82 19.93 33.64
C ILE A 110 2.70 20.71 32.33
N SER A 111 3.24 20.17 31.23
CA SER A 111 3.13 20.84 29.93
C SER A 111 1.93 20.34 29.13
N PHE A 112 1.17 21.30 28.61
CA PHE A 112 0.04 21.09 27.70
C PHE A 112 0.42 21.28 26.22
N SER A 113 1.70 21.53 25.90
CA SER A 113 2.16 21.80 24.52
C SER A 113 3.53 21.20 24.15
N ALA A 114 4.29 20.64 25.10
CA ALA A 114 5.53 19.92 24.83
C ALA A 114 5.26 18.48 24.35
N THR A 115 4.88 18.35 23.08
CA THR A 115 4.42 17.09 22.45
C THR A 115 5.53 16.12 22.05
N SER A 116 6.79 16.58 21.97
CA SER A 116 7.91 15.79 21.45
C SER A 116 8.11 14.46 22.20
N PRO A 117 8.27 13.31 21.50
CA PRO A 117 8.45 12.02 22.16
C PRO A 117 9.73 11.91 22.99
N SER A 118 10.78 12.69 22.67
CA SER A 118 12.11 12.64 23.33
C SER A 118 12.02 12.84 24.84
N LEU A 119 11.15 13.73 25.31
CA LEU A 119 10.92 14.06 26.72
C LEU A 119 10.53 12.83 27.56
N SER A 120 9.91 11.84 26.93
CA SER A 120 9.53 10.57 27.56
C SER A 120 10.74 9.68 27.89
N SER A 121 11.87 9.90 27.21
CA SER A 121 13.13 9.16 27.43
C SER A 121 13.88 9.60 28.70
N ILE A 122 13.60 10.82 29.21
CA ILE A 122 14.17 11.36 30.45
C ILE A 122 13.72 10.54 31.68
N ARG A 123 12.57 9.85 31.58
CA ARG A 123 12.00 8.95 32.62
C ARG A 123 11.78 9.61 33.99
N SER A 124 11.66 10.93 34.03
CA SER A 124 11.30 11.68 35.24
C SER A 124 9.84 11.42 35.62
N PRO A 125 9.53 10.96 36.85
CA PRO A 125 8.16 10.89 37.34
C PRO A 125 7.56 12.29 37.60
N TYR A 126 8.40 13.34 37.67
CA TYR A 126 7.97 14.72 37.86
C TYR A 126 7.57 15.44 36.55
N PHE A 127 7.52 14.73 35.41
CA PHE A 127 6.94 15.26 34.18
C PHE A 127 5.54 14.69 33.92
N ILE A 128 4.57 15.58 33.71
CA ILE A 128 3.24 15.25 33.20
C ILE A 128 3.07 15.92 31.83
N ARG A 129 2.96 15.11 30.78
CA ARG A 129 2.55 15.59 29.46
C ARG A 129 1.02 15.58 29.38
N ALA A 130 0.39 16.69 29.74
CA ALA A 130 -1.04 16.93 29.58
C ALA A 130 -1.39 17.31 28.11
N ALA A 131 -0.69 16.69 27.17
CA ALA A 131 -0.79 16.89 25.72
C ALA A 131 -0.56 15.56 25.01
N GLN A 132 -1.09 15.41 23.80
CA GLN A 132 -0.86 14.20 23.01
C GLN A 132 0.62 14.08 22.63
N ASN A 133 1.19 12.89 22.80
CA ASN A 133 2.55 12.58 22.36
C ASN A 133 2.56 12.45 20.82
N ASP A 134 3.48 13.13 20.13
CA ASP A 134 3.52 13.11 18.66
C ASP A 134 3.79 11.71 18.09
N SER A 135 4.41 10.81 18.86
CA SER A 135 4.59 9.40 18.46
C SER A 135 3.25 8.67 18.27
N SER A 136 2.16 9.14 18.86
CA SER A 136 0.83 8.53 18.68
C SER A 136 0.31 8.64 17.25
N GLN A 137 0.72 9.65 16.50
CA GLN A 137 0.17 9.91 15.15
C GLN A 137 0.84 9.08 14.05
N VAL A 138 2.03 8.50 14.30
CA VAL A 138 2.85 7.89 13.24
C VAL A 138 2.15 6.70 12.58
N ASN A 139 1.31 5.99 13.34
CA ASN A 139 0.50 4.88 12.84
C ASN A 139 -0.67 5.36 11.95
N ALA A 140 -1.20 6.57 12.18
CA ALA A 140 -2.17 7.18 11.27
C ALA A 140 -1.49 7.63 9.96
N VAL A 141 -0.28 8.20 10.03
CA VAL A 141 0.53 8.53 8.84
C VAL A 141 0.85 7.27 8.04
N SER A 142 1.38 6.22 8.68
CA SER A 142 1.76 4.98 7.99
C SER A 142 0.54 4.23 7.45
N ALA A 143 -0.61 4.26 8.14
CA ALA A 143 -1.87 3.68 7.63
C ALA A 143 -2.37 4.40 6.36
N VAL A 144 -2.24 5.73 6.27
CA VAL A 144 -2.54 6.49 5.03
C VAL A 144 -1.57 6.09 3.91
N VAL A 145 -0.26 6.04 4.18
CA VAL A 145 0.75 5.63 3.20
C VAL A 145 0.51 4.20 2.70
N GLN A 146 0.20 3.27 3.61
CA GLN A 146 -0.13 1.87 3.31
C GLN A 146 -1.43 1.74 2.49
N ALA A 147 -2.43 2.59 2.74
CA ALA A 147 -3.71 2.55 2.02
C ALA A 147 -3.58 2.90 0.52
N PHE A 148 -2.60 3.74 0.16
CA PHE A 148 -2.29 4.07 -1.23
C PHE A 148 -1.13 3.25 -1.82
N GLY A 149 -0.34 2.57 -0.98
CA GLY A 149 0.67 1.60 -1.39
C GLY A 149 2.02 2.20 -1.78
N TRP A 150 2.28 3.45 -1.41
CA TRP A 150 3.53 4.14 -1.76
C TRP A 150 4.75 3.50 -1.05
N ARG A 151 5.81 3.21 -1.80
CA ARG A 151 7.00 2.49 -1.31
C ARG A 151 8.15 3.37 -0.83
N GLU A 152 8.12 4.66 -1.13
CA GLU A 152 9.14 5.62 -0.74
C GLU A 152 8.50 6.94 -0.34
N ALA A 153 8.87 7.50 0.82
CA ALA A 153 8.41 8.81 1.27
C ALA A 153 9.57 9.60 1.90
N VAL A 154 9.73 10.86 1.52
CA VAL A 154 10.71 11.77 2.14
C VAL A 154 10.10 12.43 3.37
N LEU A 155 10.86 12.48 4.46
CA LEU A 155 10.52 13.29 5.62
C LEU A 155 11.06 14.71 5.43
N VAL A 156 10.22 15.72 5.59
CA VAL A 156 10.58 17.15 5.50
C VAL A 156 10.24 17.80 6.83
N TYR A 157 11.24 18.15 7.63
CA TYR A 157 11.02 18.56 9.02
C TYR A 157 11.92 19.70 9.46
N ILE A 158 11.51 20.37 10.53
CA ILE A 158 12.23 21.49 11.14
C ILE A 158 13.42 20.98 11.96
N ASP A 159 14.53 21.72 11.94
CA ASP A 159 15.75 21.39 12.67
C ASP A 159 15.65 21.82 14.16
N ASN A 160 14.98 21.01 14.99
CA ASN A 160 14.89 21.18 16.45
C ASN A 160 14.37 19.93 17.20
N GLU A 161 14.47 19.97 18.53
CA GLU A 161 14.13 18.93 19.51
C GLU A 161 12.64 18.53 19.50
N PHE A 162 11.77 19.41 19.01
CA PHE A 162 10.37 19.09 18.75
C PHE A 162 10.26 18.06 17.62
N ALA A 163 10.91 18.32 16.49
CA ALA A 163 10.79 17.49 15.31
C ALA A 163 11.73 16.29 15.27
N GLU A 164 12.94 16.37 15.84
CA GLU A 164 13.84 15.22 15.94
C GLU A 164 13.20 14.05 16.69
N GLY A 165 12.45 14.34 17.76
CA GLY A 165 11.84 13.33 18.63
C GLY A 165 10.86 12.38 17.93
N ILE A 166 10.18 12.80 16.85
CA ILE A 166 9.25 11.93 16.11
C ILE A 166 9.96 11.01 15.10
N ILE A 167 11.15 11.38 14.61
CA ILE A 167 11.80 10.74 13.45
C ILE A 167 12.03 9.23 13.65
N PRO A 168 12.47 8.73 14.82
CA PRO A 168 12.59 7.29 15.05
C PRO A 168 11.22 6.58 14.93
N SER A 169 10.22 7.02 15.69
CA SER A 169 8.88 6.43 15.68
C SER A 169 8.22 6.46 14.30
N LEU A 170 8.43 7.54 13.54
CA LEU A 170 7.90 7.68 12.18
C LEU A 170 8.64 6.79 11.16
N THR A 171 9.95 6.63 11.30
CA THR A 171 10.73 5.73 10.44
C THR A 171 10.32 4.28 10.68
N ASP A 172 10.26 3.84 11.94
CA ASP A 172 9.79 2.51 12.35
C ASP A 172 8.39 2.20 11.81
N ALA A 173 7.47 3.17 11.86
CA ALA A 173 6.10 3.00 11.41
C ALA A 173 5.98 2.88 9.88
N LEU A 174 6.84 3.58 9.12
CA LEU A 174 6.92 3.47 7.67
C LEU A 174 7.59 2.15 7.24
N GLU A 175 8.66 1.74 7.92
CA GLU A 175 9.33 0.46 7.63
C GLU A 175 8.39 -0.74 7.86
N LYS A 176 7.61 -0.74 8.95
CA LYS A 176 6.59 -1.77 9.25
C LYS A 176 5.54 -1.94 8.15
N VAL A 177 5.23 -0.90 7.38
CA VAL A 177 4.30 -0.98 6.22
C VAL A 177 5.00 -1.20 4.88
N ASN A 178 6.32 -1.47 4.90
CA ASN A 178 7.21 -1.60 3.75
C ASN A 178 7.26 -0.31 2.89
N THR A 179 7.47 0.83 3.55
CA THR A 179 7.80 2.12 2.93
C THR A 179 9.19 2.56 3.41
N ARG A 180 10.09 2.85 2.47
CA ARG A 180 11.43 3.35 2.76
C ARG A 180 11.44 4.88 2.90
N VAL A 181 12.39 5.38 3.68
CA VAL A 181 12.72 6.82 3.75
C VAL A 181 14.04 7.03 3.00
N PRO A 182 14.03 7.30 1.67
CA PRO A 182 15.27 7.43 0.90
C PRO A 182 16.04 8.72 1.22
N TYR A 183 15.36 9.72 1.79
CA TYR A 183 15.98 10.98 2.21
C TYR A 183 15.24 11.63 3.38
N ARG A 184 15.97 12.43 4.15
CA ARG A 184 15.48 13.26 5.25
C ARG A 184 15.90 14.70 4.95
N SER A 185 14.92 15.56 4.71
CA SER A 185 15.08 16.99 4.41
C SER A 185 14.93 17.79 5.70
N LEU A 186 16.04 18.37 6.14
CA LEU A 186 16.19 19.11 7.40
C LEU A 186 16.18 20.62 7.09
N ILE A 187 15.19 21.35 7.60
CA ILE A 187 15.03 22.79 7.36
C ILE A 187 15.23 23.56 8.67
N HIS A 188 16.28 24.36 8.74
CA HIS A 188 16.60 25.20 9.89
C HIS A 188 15.43 26.14 10.28
N PRO A 189 15.10 26.35 11.58
CA PRO A 189 14.00 27.22 12.02
C PRO A 189 14.06 28.65 11.43
N LEU A 190 15.27 29.18 11.24
CA LEU A 190 15.53 30.50 10.66
C LEU A 190 15.96 30.43 9.18
N ALA A 191 15.67 29.34 8.47
CA ALA A 191 16.05 29.18 7.06
C ALA A 191 15.49 30.32 6.20
N THR A 192 16.32 30.86 5.30
CA THR A 192 15.88 31.81 4.27
C THR A 192 15.11 31.10 3.16
N ASP A 193 14.34 31.85 2.38
CA ASP A 193 13.62 31.33 1.22
C ASP A 193 14.57 30.67 0.20
N ASP A 194 15.80 31.18 0.02
CA ASP A 194 16.83 30.56 -0.82
C ASP A 194 17.38 29.23 -0.26
N GLN A 195 17.35 29.04 1.06
CA GLN A 195 17.70 27.75 1.68
C GLN A 195 16.58 26.73 1.47
N ILE A 196 15.32 27.14 1.64
CA ILE A 196 14.13 26.32 1.35
C ILE A 196 14.12 25.91 -0.13
N LEU A 197 14.26 26.86 -1.05
CA LEU A 197 14.26 26.61 -2.50
C LEU A 197 15.39 25.65 -2.92
N ARG A 198 16.61 25.82 -2.41
CA ARG A 198 17.73 24.89 -2.69
C ARG A 198 17.45 23.46 -2.24
N GLU A 199 16.70 23.28 -1.16
CA GLU A 199 16.31 21.95 -0.71
C GLU A 199 15.17 21.38 -1.56
N LEU A 200 14.15 22.17 -1.88
CA LEU A 200 13.08 21.78 -2.80
C LEU A 200 13.61 21.33 -4.17
N TYR A 201 14.60 22.04 -4.75
CA TYR A 201 15.21 21.64 -6.01
C TYR A 201 15.89 20.25 -5.94
N LYS A 202 16.50 19.88 -4.81
CA LYS A 202 17.00 18.50 -4.64
C LYS A 202 15.83 17.50 -4.63
N LEU A 203 14.76 17.80 -3.88
CA LEU A 203 13.58 16.92 -3.77
C LEU A 203 12.90 16.69 -5.13
N MET A 204 12.84 17.71 -6.00
CA MET A 204 12.33 17.56 -7.38
C MET A 204 13.11 16.53 -8.21
N THR A 205 14.44 16.40 -8.00
CA THR A 205 15.28 15.45 -8.74
C THR A 205 15.13 13.99 -8.28
N MET A 206 14.50 13.75 -7.14
CA MET A 206 14.29 12.41 -6.59
C MET A 206 13.19 11.64 -7.33
N GLN A 207 13.16 10.32 -7.17
CA GLN A 207 12.13 9.45 -7.75
C GLN A 207 10.77 9.63 -7.05
N THR A 208 10.75 9.62 -5.72
CA THR A 208 9.50 9.76 -4.96
C THR A 208 8.89 11.15 -5.09
N ARG A 209 7.56 11.20 -4.97
CA ARG A 209 6.71 12.38 -4.93
C ARG A 209 5.87 12.46 -3.65
N VAL A 210 6.15 11.60 -2.67
CA VAL A 210 5.46 11.57 -1.37
C VAL A 210 6.32 12.24 -0.30
N PHE A 211 5.81 13.32 0.26
CA PHE A 211 6.49 14.15 1.23
C PHE A 211 5.66 14.25 2.52
N ILE A 212 6.27 13.85 3.65
CA ILE A 212 5.64 13.93 4.98
C ILE A 212 6.25 15.12 5.72
N VAL A 213 5.41 16.10 6.08
CA VAL A 213 5.85 17.39 6.63
C VAL A 213 5.59 17.47 8.13
N HIS A 214 6.66 17.69 8.90
CA HIS A 214 6.61 17.86 10.35
C HIS A 214 7.33 19.14 10.80
N MET A 215 6.54 20.20 10.96
CA MET A 215 7.00 21.55 11.28
C MET A 215 5.94 22.28 12.09
N LEU A 216 6.31 23.42 12.66
CA LEU A 216 5.37 24.42 13.14
C LEU A 216 4.85 25.30 11.99
N PRO A 217 3.65 25.91 12.11
CA PRO A 217 2.92 26.44 10.96
C PRO A 217 3.64 27.57 10.23
N THR A 218 4.28 28.49 10.95
CA THR A 218 4.98 29.65 10.37
C THR A 218 6.06 29.28 9.34
N LEU A 219 6.77 28.17 9.58
CA LEU A 219 7.73 27.62 8.60
C LEU A 219 7.00 26.76 7.55
N GLY A 220 6.04 25.94 7.97
CA GLY A 220 5.24 25.08 7.09
C GLY A 220 4.52 25.84 5.96
N TYR A 221 3.91 27.00 6.24
CA TYR A 221 3.26 27.81 5.20
C TYR A 221 4.24 28.48 4.24
N ARG A 222 5.42 28.92 4.72
CA ARG A 222 6.51 29.42 3.86
C ARG A 222 7.07 28.31 2.97
N LEU A 223 7.27 27.11 3.53
CA LEU A 223 7.60 25.92 2.76
C LEU A 223 6.56 25.66 1.68
N PHE A 224 5.27 25.56 2.01
CA PHE A 224 4.22 25.28 1.02
C PHE A 224 4.05 26.38 -0.03
N ALA A 225 4.24 27.65 0.32
CA ALA A 225 4.30 28.75 -0.67
C ALA A 225 5.42 28.50 -1.70
N LYS A 226 6.62 28.12 -1.25
CA LYS A 226 7.74 27.78 -2.15
C LYS A 226 7.57 26.46 -2.90
N VAL A 227 6.94 25.44 -2.30
CA VAL A 227 6.53 24.20 -2.98
C VAL A 227 5.62 24.52 -4.18
N LYS A 228 4.64 25.42 -4.03
CA LYS A 228 3.83 25.88 -5.16
C LYS A 228 4.63 26.69 -6.17
N GLU A 229 5.50 27.60 -5.71
CA GLU A 229 6.34 28.46 -6.56
C GLU A 229 7.22 27.65 -7.54
N VAL A 230 7.78 26.52 -7.10
CA VAL A 230 8.58 25.61 -7.94
C VAL A 230 7.76 24.52 -8.65
N GLY A 231 6.41 24.59 -8.60
CA GLY A 231 5.53 23.67 -9.31
C GLY A 231 5.30 22.31 -8.65
N MET A 232 5.81 22.05 -7.43
CA MET A 232 5.61 20.82 -6.67
C MET A 232 4.19 20.68 -6.03
N MET A 233 3.25 21.54 -6.43
CA MET A 233 1.79 21.38 -6.21
C MET A 233 1.05 20.99 -7.50
N SER A 234 1.73 20.35 -8.44
CA SER A 234 1.15 19.77 -9.66
C SER A 234 0.62 18.34 -9.44
N GLU A 235 -0.14 17.83 -10.41
CA GLU A 235 -0.59 16.42 -10.39
C GLU A 235 0.61 15.46 -10.28
N GLY A 236 0.45 14.39 -9.51
CA GLY A 236 1.52 13.42 -9.22
C GLY A 236 2.22 13.63 -7.88
N TYR A 237 2.17 14.85 -7.31
CA TYR A 237 2.71 15.16 -5.98
C TYR A 237 1.76 14.74 -4.85
N VAL A 238 2.33 14.36 -3.71
CA VAL A 238 1.61 14.00 -2.47
C VAL A 238 2.30 14.66 -1.30
N TRP A 239 1.54 15.45 -0.54
CA TRP A 239 2.00 16.12 0.68
C TRP A 239 1.12 15.71 1.85
N ILE A 240 1.74 15.24 2.94
CA ILE A 240 1.05 14.77 4.15
C ILE A 240 1.57 15.55 5.35
N MET A 241 0.73 16.38 5.96
CA MET A 241 1.06 17.12 7.17
C MET A 241 0.80 16.29 8.43
N THR A 242 1.70 16.41 9.40
CA THR A 242 1.47 16.04 10.80
C THR A 242 0.52 17.02 11.51
N ASN A 243 0.12 16.67 12.74
CA ASN A 243 -0.66 17.51 13.66
C ASN A 243 -0.05 18.90 13.89
N GLY A 244 1.28 19.02 13.95
CA GLY A 244 2.01 20.27 14.24
C GLY A 244 1.70 21.43 13.29
N ILE A 245 1.29 21.13 12.04
CA ILE A 245 0.67 22.11 11.14
C ILE A 245 -0.86 21.98 11.18
N THR A 246 -1.38 20.75 11.12
CA THR A 246 -2.80 20.50 10.85
C THR A 246 -3.75 20.92 11.98
N ASP A 247 -3.35 20.87 13.26
CA ASP A 247 -4.17 21.36 14.37
C ASP A 247 -4.19 22.89 14.47
N LEU A 248 -3.18 23.53 13.90
CA LEU A 248 -3.00 24.97 13.81
C LEU A 248 -3.30 25.51 12.39
N TRP A 249 -4.00 24.74 11.55
CA TRP A 249 -4.19 25.06 10.11
C TRP A 249 -4.83 26.44 9.83
N ARG A 250 -5.49 27.02 10.84
CA ARG A 250 -6.15 28.33 10.77
C ARG A 250 -5.32 29.50 11.31
N SER A 251 -4.14 29.28 11.89
CA SER A 251 -3.35 30.31 12.59
C SER A 251 -2.62 31.31 11.68
N VAL A 252 -2.91 31.28 10.38
CA VAL A 252 -2.36 32.14 9.32
C VAL A 252 -3.49 32.39 8.31
N ASP A 253 -3.36 33.47 7.53
CA ASP A 253 -4.36 33.85 6.54
C ASP A 253 -4.80 32.68 5.64
N SER A 254 -6.11 32.46 5.67
CA SER A 254 -6.87 31.57 4.78
C SER A 254 -6.51 31.71 3.29
N SER A 255 -6.09 32.90 2.83
CA SER A 255 -5.66 33.11 1.45
C SER A 255 -4.35 32.38 1.15
N VAL A 256 -3.41 32.29 2.10
CA VAL A 256 -2.15 31.56 1.93
C VAL A 256 -2.45 30.06 1.82
N VAL A 257 -3.26 29.52 2.74
CA VAL A 257 -3.67 28.10 2.72
C VAL A 257 -4.40 27.75 1.42
N ALA A 258 -5.41 28.53 1.04
CA ALA A 258 -6.18 28.29 -0.19
C ALA A 258 -5.33 28.43 -1.46
N ASN A 259 -4.31 29.29 -1.46
CA ASN A 259 -3.42 29.45 -2.60
C ASN A 259 -2.36 28.35 -2.67
N SER A 260 -1.68 27.98 -1.58
CA SER A 260 -0.47 27.15 -1.63
C SER A 260 -0.65 25.69 -1.21
N MET A 261 -1.77 25.31 -0.60
CA MET A 261 -1.96 23.99 0.04
C MET A 261 -3.10 23.16 -0.56
N GLN A 262 -3.60 23.50 -1.74
CA GLN A 262 -4.69 22.78 -2.40
C GLN A 262 -4.33 21.29 -2.61
N GLY A 263 -5.19 20.39 -2.13
CA GLY A 263 -5.02 18.94 -2.24
C GLY A 263 -4.05 18.29 -1.25
N VAL A 264 -3.44 19.07 -0.35
CA VAL A 264 -2.57 18.54 0.73
C VAL A 264 -3.41 17.68 1.70
N LEU A 265 -2.83 16.58 2.20
CA LEU A 265 -3.42 15.76 3.28
C LEU A 265 -2.89 16.21 4.65
N GLY A 266 -3.65 15.97 5.71
CA GLY A 266 -3.24 16.25 7.08
C GLY A 266 -3.75 15.24 8.10
N ILE A 267 -2.94 14.95 9.11
CA ILE A 267 -3.33 14.23 10.32
C ILE A 267 -3.68 15.27 11.38
N LYS A 268 -4.91 15.24 11.87
CA LYS A 268 -5.45 16.22 12.82
C LYS A 268 -5.88 15.54 14.11
N THR A 269 -5.65 16.15 15.26
CA THR A 269 -6.19 15.70 16.54
C THR A 269 -7.72 15.76 16.50
N HIS A 270 -8.37 14.67 16.95
CA HIS A 270 -9.83 14.65 17.10
C HIS A 270 -10.23 15.27 18.44
N VAL A 271 -11.19 16.19 18.41
CA VAL A 271 -11.83 16.77 19.59
C VAL A 271 -13.33 16.48 19.49
N PRO A 272 -13.95 15.82 20.47
CA PRO A 272 -15.39 15.55 20.46
C PRO A 272 -16.21 16.84 20.46
N SER A 273 -17.20 16.93 19.57
CA SER A 273 -18.08 18.10 19.48
C SER A 273 -19.13 18.10 20.60
N THR A 274 -18.78 18.67 21.76
CA THR A 274 -19.69 18.78 22.92
C THR A 274 -20.30 20.17 23.07
N ARG A 275 -21.43 20.27 23.77
CA ARG A 275 -22.02 21.57 24.12
C ARG A 275 -21.09 22.40 25.01
N ASN A 276 -20.48 21.77 26.03
CA ASN A 276 -19.55 22.44 26.94
C ASN A 276 -18.36 23.06 26.21
N LEU A 277 -17.84 22.37 25.19
CA LEU A 277 -16.80 22.89 24.31
C LEU A 277 -17.27 24.13 23.54
N HIS A 278 -18.46 24.09 22.94
CA HIS A 278 -19.03 25.24 22.21
C HIS A 278 -19.27 26.46 23.13
N ASP A 279 -19.90 26.22 24.29
CA ASP A 279 -20.18 27.26 25.30
C ASP A 279 -18.87 27.80 25.92
N PHE A 280 -17.79 27.01 25.99
CA PHE A 280 -16.44 27.49 26.33
C PHE A 280 -15.82 28.33 25.21
N MET A 281 -15.83 27.88 23.95
CA MET A 281 -15.26 28.60 22.80
C MET A 281 -15.85 30.01 22.66
N LEU A 282 -17.17 30.17 22.89
CA LEU A 282 -17.84 31.47 22.86
C LEU A 282 -17.35 32.40 23.97
N ARG A 283 -17.29 31.92 25.22
CA ARG A 283 -16.76 32.70 26.37
C ARG A 283 -15.29 33.04 26.19
N TRP A 284 -14.48 32.09 25.71
CA TRP A 284 -13.07 32.29 25.47
C TRP A 284 -12.83 33.37 24.41
N LYS A 285 -13.57 33.38 23.29
CA LYS A 285 -13.40 34.42 22.27
C LYS A 285 -13.66 35.82 22.84
N MET A 286 -14.68 35.98 23.69
CA MET A 286 -14.96 37.25 24.36
C MET A 286 -13.83 37.63 25.34
N LYS A 287 -13.39 36.69 26.18
CA LYS A 287 -12.37 36.94 27.21
C LYS A 287 -10.98 37.21 26.62
N PHE A 288 -10.55 36.42 25.63
CA PHE A 288 -9.28 36.63 24.95
C PHE A 288 -9.25 37.97 24.20
N GLN A 289 -10.36 38.37 23.56
CA GLN A 289 -10.46 39.68 22.88
C GLN A 289 -10.44 40.86 23.86
N GLN A 290 -10.94 40.68 25.09
CA GLN A 290 -10.85 41.65 26.17
C GLN A 290 -9.40 41.81 26.68
N ASP A 291 -8.69 40.69 26.84
CA ASP A 291 -7.32 40.69 27.38
C ASP A 291 -6.26 41.07 26.34
N ASN A 292 -6.49 40.73 25.06
CA ASN A 292 -5.57 40.97 23.93
C ASN A 292 -6.28 41.74 22.79
N PRO A 293 -6.67 43.02 22.99
CA PRO A 293 -7.51 43.77 22.06
C PRO A 293 -6.87 44.07 20.69
N SER A 294 -5.55 43.88 20.55
CA SER A 294 -4.83 44.04 19.28
C SER A 294 -4.94 42.83 18.33
N ILE A 295 -5.34 41.66 18.82
CA ILE A 295 -5.46 40.44 18.02
C ILE A 295 -6.87 40.35 17.45
N LEU A 296 -7.00 40.33 16.12
CA LEU A 296 -8.29 40.29 15.43
C LEU A 296 -8.69 38.86 15.08
N ASN A 297 -9.92 38.47 15.43
CA ASN A 297 -10.46 37.11 15.21
C ASN A 297 -9.58 35.97 15.79
N PRO A 298 -9.28 36.01 17.10
CA PRO A 298 -8.44 35.00 17.76
C PRO A 298 -9.02 33.58 17.64
N ILE A 299 -8.14 32.58 17.48
CA ILE A 299 -8.52 31.20 17.14
C ILE A 299 -8.04 30.21 18.20
N LEU A 300 -9.00 29.72 18.99
CA LEU A 300 -8.78 28.64 19.95
C LEU A 300 -8.49 27.32 19.23
N ASN A 301 -7.38 26.68 19.62
CA ASN A 301 -6.88 25.43 19.05
C ASN A 301 -6.57 24.40 20.15
N ILE A 302 -6.04 23.24 19.76
CA ILE A 302 -5.87 22.06 20.64
C ILE A 302 -5.12 22.37 21.94
N PHE A 303 -4.04 23.17 21.87
CA PHE A 303 -3.23 23.52 23.03
C PHE A 303 -4.00 24.35 24.06
N GLY A 304 -5.02 25.12 23.65
CA GLY A 304 -5.87 25.87 24.56
C GLY A 304 -6.88 24.98 25.30
N TYR A 305 -7.38 23.92 24.66
CA TYR A 305 -8.22 22.92 25.33
C TYR A 305 -7.38 22.10 26.32
N TRP A 306 -6.18 21.66 25.94
CA TRP A 306 -5.25 20.99 26.85
C TRP A 306 -4.78 21.89 28.01
N ALA A 307 -4.55 23.19 27.78
CA ALA A 307 -4.23 24.15 28.85
C ALA A 307 -5.36 24.27 29.90
N TYR A 308 -6.62 24.22 29.45
CA TYR A 308 -7.78 24.22 30.34
C TYR A 308 -7.87 22.91 31.13
N ASP A 309 -7.81 21.76 30.44
CA ASP A 309 -7.93 20.43 31.04
C ASP A 309 -6.76 20.13 32.01
N ALA A 310 -5.54 20.56 31.70
CA ALA A 310 -4.37 20.46 32.58
C ALA A 310 -4.51 21.30 33.87
N ALA A 311 -5.04 22.53 33.76
CA ALA A 311 -5.30 23.38 34.92
C ALA A 311 -6.42 22.83 35.80
N TRP A 312 -7.44 22.22 35.20
CA TRP A 312 -8.55 21.56 35.89
C TRP A 312 -8.04 20.33 36.66
N ALA A 313 -7.21 19.50 36.02
CA ALA A 313 -6.57 18.35 36.65
C ALA A 313 -5.71 18.75 37.86
N LEU A 314 -4.89 19.80 37.74
CA LEU A 314 -4.06 20.30 38.84
C LEU A 314 -4.92 20.85 40.00
N ALA A 315 -5.97 21.60 39.71
CA ALA A 315 -6.85 22.15 40.75
C ALA A 315 -7.61 21.06 41.51
N MET A 316 -8.04 20.00 40.81
CA MET A 316 -8.69 18.84 41.43
C MET A 316 -7.71 18.02 42.28
N ALA A 317 -6.53 17.68 41.75
CA ALA A 317 -5.51 16.93 42.47
C ALA A 317 -5.02 17.67 43.74
N VAL A 318 -4.96 19.00 43.72
CA VAL A 318 -4.62 19.84 44.89
C VAL A 318 -5.75 19.89 45.92
N GLU A 319 -7.03 19.95 45.53
CA GLU A 319 -8.14 19.87 46.50
C GLU A 319 -8.20 18.48 47.18
N GLU A 320 -7.96 17.40 46.43
CA GLU A 320 -7.85 16.04 46.98
C GLU A 320 -6.69 15.87 47.98
N MET A 321 -5.65 16.70 47.91
CA MET A 321 -4.61 16.71 48.94
C MET A 321 -5.11 17.25 50.28
N GLY A 322 -6.21 18.02 50.26
CA GLY A 322 -6.86 18.64 51.42
C GLY A 322 -6.07 19.80 51.99
N ALA A 323 -6.25 20.05 53.29
CA ALA A 323 -5.49 21.05 54.05
C ALA A 323 -4.05 20.56 54.37
N ALA A 324 -3.31 20.17 53.33
CA ALA A 324 -1.92 19.79 53.44
C ALA A 324 -1.04 21.01 53.75
N ASN A 325 -0.02 20.82 54.59
CA ASN A 325 1.01 21.84 54.80
C ASN A 325 1.94 21.86 53.56
N PHE A 326 1.68 22.80 52.64
CA PHE A 326 2.45 23.03 51.42
C PHE A 326 3.86 23.57 51.72
N THR A 327 4.75 22.68 52.15
CA THR A 327 6.08 23.01 52.69
C THR A 327 7.23 22.46 51.85
N PHE A 328 8.38 23.09 52.06
CA PHE A 328 9.67 22.81 51.42
C PHE A 328 10.73 22.49 52.48
N GLN A 329 11.57 21.49 52.26
CA GLN A 329 12.66 21.11 53.17
C GLN A 329 14.02 21.47 52.58
N THR A 330 14.91 22.06 53.38
CA THR A 330 16.32 22.25 53.01
C THR A 330 17.03 20.90 52.92
N LEU A 331 17.79 20.68 51.84
CA LEU A 331 18.77 19.61 51.80
C LEU A 331 19.93 19.94 52.77
N ASN A 332 20.52 18.90 53.37
CA ASN A 332 21.72 19.06 54.20
C ASN A 332 22.95 19.18 53.28
N ALA A 333 23.28 20.41 52.89
CA ALA A 333 24.46 20.68 52.06
C ALA A 333 25.77 20.41 52.83
N SER A 334 26.75 19.82 52.14
CA SER A 334 28.15 19.81 52.56
C SER A 334 28.77 21.22 52.48
N THR A 335 29.88 21.44 53.18
CA THR A 335 30.41 22.78 53.48
C THR A 335 31.04 23.56 52.33
N ASP A 336 31.20 22.95 51.15
CA ASP A 336 31.73 23.62 49.95
C ASP A 336 30.59 24.17 49.09
N VAL A 337 30.47 25.50 49.01
CA VAL A 337 29.21 26.18 48.66
C VAL A 337 29.11 26.54 47.17
N ILE A 338 28.04 26.06 46.53
CA ILE A 338 27.47 26.62 45.29
C ILE A 338 25.99 26.95 45.57
N ASP A 339 25.46 28.06 45.06
CA ASP A 339 24.05 28.49 45.26
C ASP A 339 22.99 27.57 44.58
N VAL A 340 23.43 26.41 44.07
CA VAL A 340 22.60 25.35 43.49
C VAL A 340 22.26 24.25 44.52
N ASP A 341 22.95 24.21 45.65
CA ASP A 341 22.68 23.24 46.73
C ASP A 341 22.06 23.90 47.99
N THR A 342 21.73 25.19 47.90
CA THR A 342 20.83 25.91 48.83
C THR A 342 19.34 25.66 48.53
N PHE A 343 19.00 24.98 47.43
CA PHE A 343 17.61 24.75 47.04
C PHE A 343 16.87 23.81 48.00
N ARG A 344 15.62 24.17 48.31
CA ARG A 344 14.71 23.36 49.10
C ARG A 344 13.91 22.44 48.19
N VAL A 345 13.69 21.21 48.63
CA VAL A 345 12.91 20.19 47.93
C VAL A 345 11.46 20.22 48.41
N SER A 346 10.50 20.12 47.49
CA SER A 346 9.07 20.05 47.83
C SER A 346 8.75 18.77 48.58
N GLN A 347 8.08 18.88 49.74
CA GLN A 347 7.60 17.72 50.49
C GLN A 347 6.30 17.14 49.92
N ASN A 348 5.64 17.89 49.03
CA ASN A 348 4.28 17.62 48.58
C ASN A 348 4.21 17.07 47.14
N GLY A 349 5.27 17.23 46.36
CA GLY A 349 5.30 16.87 44.95
C GLY A 349 4.96 15.40 44.65
N GLN A 350 5.49 14.45 45.43
CA GLN A 350 5.19 13.02 45.23
C GLN A 350 3.71 12.70 45.47
N LYS A 351 3.07 13.30 46.48
CA LYS A 351 1.62 13.13 46.72
C LYS A 351 0.80 13.78 45.60
N LEU A 352 1.22 14.95 45.13
CA LEU A 352 0.57 15.64 44.02
C LEU A 352 0.65 14.83 42.72
N LEU A 353 1.80 14.19 42.43
CA LEU A 353 1.94 13.26 41.31
C LEU A 353 1.04 12.02 41.45
N GLN A 354 0.91 11.45 42.64
CA GLN A 354 0.04 10.29 42.88
C GLN A 354 -1.44 10.64 42.63
N ASN A 355 -1.89 11.81 43.07
CA ASN A 355 -3.24 12.29 42.77
C ASN A 355 -3.42 12.54 41.26
N LEU A 356 -2.49 13.26 40.62
CA LEU A 356 -2.51 13.54 39.18
C LEU A 356 -2.52 12.25 38.33
N ALA A 357 -1.68 11.27 38.64
CA ALA A 357 -1.58 10.02 37.88
C ALA A 357 -2.84 9.14 37.99
N ASN A 358 -3.60 9.25 39.08
CA ASN A 358 -4.88 8.58 39.27
C ASN A 358 -6.08 9.40 38.77
N MET A 359 -5.86 10.62 38.27
CA MET A 359 -6.93 11.57 37.97
C MET A 359 -7.67 11.22 36.68
N THR A 360 -8.99 11.06 36.77
CA THR A 360 -9.86 10.89 35.60
C THR A 360 -11.11 11.77 35.67
N PHE A 361 -11.43 12.45 34.57
CA PHE A 361 -12.63 13.28 34.44
C PHE A 361 -12.98 13.51 32.96
N VAL A 362 -14.15 14.10 32.68
CA VAL A 362 -14.52 14.54 31.32
C VAL A 362 -14.18 16.02 31.18
N GLY A 363 -13.15 16.33 30.40
CA GLY A 363 -12.70 17.67 30.07
C GLY A 363 -13.27 18.19 28.75
N LEU A 364 -12.69 19.28 28.25
CA LEU A 364 -13.01 19.85 26.93
C LEU A 364 -12.56 18.92 25.78
N THR A 365 -11.45 18.20 25.95
CA THR A 365 -10.91 17.31 24.92
C THR A 365 -11.52 15.90 24.91
N GLY A 366 -12.36 15.54 25.90
CA GLY A 366 -12.94 14.21 26.03
C GLY A 366 -12.68 13.64 27.43
N TYR A 367 -12.39 12.35 27.52
CA TYR A 367 -11.99 11.71 28.77
C TYR A 367 -10.52 11.98 29.05
N PHE A 368 -10.21 12.69 30.13
CA PHE A 368 -8.85 12.92 30.59
C PHE A 368 -8.39 11.72 31.43
N SER A 369 -7.25 11.15 31.04
CA SER A 369 -6.61 9.98 31.66
C SER A 369 -5.10 10.07 31.40
N LEU A 370 -4.27 9.69 32.38
CA LEU A 370 -2.80 9.75 32.28
C LEU A 370 -2.18 8.36 32.34
N VAL A 371 -1.69 7.86 31.20
CA VAL A 371 -0.94 6.60 31.11
C VAL A 371 0.55 6.92 31.12
N ASN A 372 1.29 6.43 32.12
CA ASN A 372 2.72 6.71 32.31
C ASN A 372 3.06 8.23 32.26
N GLY A 373 2.25 9.04 32.95
CA GLY A 373 2.41 10.50 33.02
C GLY A 373 2.02 11.26 31.75
N GLN A 374 1.37 10.62 30.79
CA GLN A 374 1.05 11.20 29.47
C GLN A 374 -0.44 11.07 29.15
N LEU A 375 -1.02 12.08 28.52
CA LEU A 375 -2.42 12.07 28.10
C LEU A 375 -2.71 10.89 27.17
N GLU A 376 -3.71 10.09 27.53
CA GLU A 376 -4.15 8.93 26.75
C GLU A 376 -4.73 9.36 25.38
N SER A 377 -4.47 8.56 24.34
CA SER A 377 -4.56 9.01 22.95
C SER A 377 -5.18 7.94 22.05
N SER A 378 -6.41 8.16 21.57
CA SER A 378 -7.23 7.14 20.90
C SER A 378 -7.66 7.45 19.46
N VAL A 379 -7.79 8.72 19.05
CA VAL A 379 -8.42 9.09 17.77
C VAL A 379 -7.70 10.24 17.04
N PHE A 380 -7.44 10.06 15.74
CA PHE A 380 -7.07 11.13 14.81
C PHE A 380 -8.14 11.30 13.71
N GLN A 381 -8.27 12.51 13.18
CA GLN A 381 -9.05 12.83 11.99
C GLN A 381 -8.12 13.01 10.80
N ILE A 382 -8.40 12.33 9.69
CA ILE A 382 -7.70 12.54 8.42
C ILE A 382 -8.40 13.67 7.67
N VAL A 383 -7.66 14.69 7.24
CA VAL A 383 -8.17 15.83 6.49
C VAL A 383 -7.51 15.97 5.12
N ASN A 384 -8.21 16.63 4.20
CA ASN A 384 -7.74 17.05 2.89
C ASN A 384 -8.05 18.54 2.73
N ILE A 385 -7.04 19.34 2.40
CA ILE A 385 -7.19 20.79 2.21
C ILE A 385 -7.87 21.04 0.86
N ASN A 386 -9.01 21.73 0.89
CA ASN A 386 -9.74 22.16 -0.29
C ASN A 386 -10.15 23.63 -0.13
N GLY A 387 -9.56 24.51 -0.94
CA GLY A 387 -9.65 25.96 -0.78
C GLY A 387 -9.23 26.39 0.63
N ASN A 388 -10.04 27.24 1.26
CA ASN A 388 -9.80 27.73 2.62
C ASN A 388 -10.26 26.77 3.74
N ALA A 389 -10.42 25.48 3.46
CA ALA A 389 -10.99 24.52 4.41
C ALA A 389 -10.23 23.18 4.49
N ALA A 390 -9.82 22.79 5.70
CA ALA A 390 -9.45 21.41 6.00
C ALA A 390 -10.71 20.53 6.09
N ARG A 391 -11.07 19.85 5.00
CA ARG A 391 -12.20 18.92 4.94
C ARG A 391 -11.82 17.58 5.56
N GLY A 392 -12.55 17.15 6.58
CA GLY A 392 -12.44 15.79 7.11
C GLY A 392 -12.81 14.76 6.03
N ILE A 393 -11.93 13.79 5.80
CA ILE A 393 -12.16 12.68 4.85
C ILE A 393 -12.28 11.32 5.55
N GLY A 394 -11.91 11.22 6.83
CA GLY A 394 -12.08 10.02 7.63
C GLY A 394 -11.39 10.17 8.99
N PHE A 395 -11.21 9.05 9.68
CA PHE A 395 -10.57 8.96 10.99
C PHE A 395 -9.56 7.81 11.02
N TRP A 396 -8.66 7.84 11.99
CA TRP A 396 -7.83 6.70 12.37
C TRP A 396 -7.96 6.44 13.87
N THR A 397 -8.03 5.16 14.24
CA THR A 397 -8.03 4.69 15.63
C THR A 397 -7.06 3.53 15.80
N LEU A 398 -6.49 3.38 16.99
CA LEU A 398 -5.50 2.32 17.27
C LEU A 398 -6.06 0.91 17.03
N GLU A 399 -7.32 0.67 17.37
CA GLU A 399 -7.98 -0.64 17.28
C GLU A 399 -8.39 -1.00 15.84
N ASN A 400 -8.98 -0.05 15.11
CA ASN A 400 -9.68 -0.32 13.85
C ASN A 400 -8.92 0.17 12.61
N GLY A 401 -7.87 0.98 12.78
CA GLY A 401 -7.18 1.62 11.67
C GLY A 401 -8.02 2.74 11.06
N LEU A 402 -8.02 2.83 9.72
CA LEU A 402 -8.76 3.84 8.95
C LEU A 402 -10.28 3.57 8.97
N LEU A 403 -11.05 4.58 9.38
CA LEU A 403 -12.51 4.57 9.44
C LEU A 403 -13.09 5.74 8.64
N ARG A 404 -14.33 5.57 8.17
CA ARG A 404 -15.09 6.65 7.52
C ARG A 404 -15.71 7.60 8.54
N ASP A 405 -16.39 7.02 9.51
CA ASP A 405 -17.07 7.68 10.62
C ASP A 405 -16.79 6.88 11.90
N LEU A 406 -16.65 7.57 13.04
CA LEU A 406 -16.32 6.93 14.32
C LEU A 406 -17.42 5.99 14.83
N ASN A 407 -18.67 6.16 14.39
CA ASN A 407 -19.78 5.27 14.72
C ASN A 407 -19.75 3.95 13.92
N SER A 408 -18.88 3.82 12.92
CA SER A 408 -18.83 2.68 11.99
C SER A 408 -17.95 1.54 12.54
N PHE A 409 -18.29 1.06 13.74
CA PHE A 409 -17.60 -0.04 14.42
C PHE A 409 -17.89 -1.39 13.76
N ASN A 410 -17.13 -1.74 12.72
CA ASN A 410 -17.19 -3.08 12.13
C ASN A 410 -16.21 -4.00 12.86
N THR A 411 -16.72 -4.88 13.72
CA THR A 411 -15.93 -5.59 14.73
C THR A 411 -14.92 -6.57 14.13
N SER A 412 -13.77 -6.71 14.81
CA SER A 412 -12.72 -7.74 14.66
C SER A 412 -11.57 -7.58 13.64
N LYS A 413 -11.47 -6.51 12.83
CA LYS A 413 -10.30 -6.37 11.92
C LYS A 413 -9.83 -4.94 11.64
N TYR A 414 -8.57 -4.67 12.02
CA TYR A 414 -7.82 -3.45 11.65
C TYR A 414 -7.78 -3.28 10.12
N SER A 415 -8.12 -2.07 9.64
CA SER A 415 -8.25 -1.74 8.23
C SER A 415 -7.31 -0.61 7.80
N THR A 416 -6.64 -0.79 6.66
CA THR A 416 -6.02 0.30 5.89
C THR A 416 -6.63 0.41 4.50
N PHE A 417 -7.91 0.05 4.34
CA PHE A 417 -8.59 0.12 3.06
C PHE A 417 -8.90 1.58 2.68
N LYS A 418 -8.32 2.07 1.58
CA LYS A 418 -8.53 3.45 1.09
C LYS A 418 -9.99 3.85 0.85
N GLY A 419 -10.89 2.89 0.59
CA GLY A 419 -12.33 3.16 0.47
C GLY A 419 -13.02 3.57 1.78
N ASN A 420 -12.35 3.38 2.94
CA ASN A 420 -12.80 3.92 4.21
C ASN A 420 -12.61 5.45 4.28
N LEU A 421 -11.83 6.06 3.37
CA LEU A 421 -11.74 7.51 3.24
C LEU A 421 -12.76 8.06 2.24
N ALA A 422 -13.18 9.31 2.42
CA ALA A 422 -13.96 10.06 1.45
C ALA A 422 -13.12 10.44 0.22
N PRO A 423 -13.72 10.77 -0.94
CA PRO A 423 -13.00 11.20 -2.13
C PRO A 423 -12.04 12.35 -1.82
N ILE A 424 -10.80 12.20 -2.28
CA ILE A 424 -9.67 13.11 -2.07
C ILE A 424 -9.45 13.93 -3.34
N ILE A 425 -9.21 15.23 -3.17
CA ILE A 425 -8.63 16.08 -4.22
C ILE A 425 -7.13 16.13 -3.94
N TRP A 426 -6.31 15.89 -4.96
CA TRP A 426 -4.86 15.89 -4.87
C TRP A 426 -4.29 17.20 -5.46
N PRO A 427 -3.00 17.50 -5.25
CA PRO A 427 -2.33 18.61 -5.92
C PRO A 427 -2.55 18.60 -7.44
N GLY A 428 -2.61 19.79 -8.04
CA GLY A 428 -3.07 19.99 -9.42
C GLY A 428 -4.59 19.86 -9.60
N ASP A 429 -5.39 19.92 -8.53
CA ASP A 429 -6.85 19.71 -8.51
C ASP A 429 -7.31 18.35 -9.08
N SER A 430 -6.42 17.37 -9.11
CA SER A 430 -6.73 16.05 -9.67
C SER A 430 -7.55 15.17 -8.72
N THR A 431 -8.37 14.32 -9.32
CA THR A 431 -9.05 13.19 -8.64
C THR A 431 -8.38 11.85 -8.96
N SER A 432 -7.37 11.83 -9.84
CA SER A 432 -6.52 10.65 -10.05
C SER A 432 -5.68 10.43 -8.80
N ILE A 433 -5.50 9.16 -8.39
CA ILE A 433 -4.64 8.85 -7.23
C ILE A 433 -3.18 8.94 -7.70
N PRO A 434 -2.36 9.85 -7.12
CA PRO A 434 -0.97 9.98 -7.52
C PRO A 434 -0.21 8.68 -7.32
N LYS A 435 0.61 8.30 -8.31
CA LYS A 435 1.47 7.12 -8.20
C LYS A 435 2.49 7.24 -7.05
N GLY A 436 2.79 8.47 -6.60
CA GLY A 436 3.75 8.76 -5.53
C GLY A 436 5.21 8.80 -6.00
N TRP A 437 5.44 8.87 -7.31
CA TRP A 437 6.76 8.94 -7.95
C TRP A 437 6.66 9.50 -9.37
N GLU A 438 7.80 9.95 -9.88
CA GLU A 438 8.06 10.17 -11.31
C GLU A 438 9.34 9.43 -11.71
N ILE A 439 9.62 9.32 -13.01
CA ILE A 439 10.89 8.75 -13.48
C ILE A 439 12.01 9.74 -13.13
N PRO A 440 12.98 9.38 -12.27
CA PRO A 440 14.01 10.30 -11.80
C PRO A 440 14.96 10.69 -12.93
N VAL A 441 15.23 11.99 -13.07
CA VAL A 441 16.12 12.54 -14.12
C VAL A 441 17.54 11.93 -14.05
N ASN A 442 18.02 11.65 -12.83
CA ASN A 442 19.38 11.15 -12.56
C ASN A 442 19.41 9.78 -11.84
N GLY A 443 18.30 9.02 -11.82
CA GLY A 443 18.23 7.76 -11.07
C GLY A 443 18.92 6.58 -11.76
N LYS A 444 19.35 5.56 -10.99
CA LYS A 444 19.95 4.34 -11.54
C LYS A 444 18.91 3.58 -12.40
N ARG A 445 19.17 3.50 -13.70
CA ARG A 445 18.34 2.82 -14.70
C ARG A 445 18.72 1.33 -14.76
N LEU A 446 17.74 0.43 -14.86
CA LEU A 446 17.98 -1.01 -15.04
C LEU A 446 18.54 -1.28 -16.44
N ARG A 447 19.65 -2.02 -16.52
CA ARG A 447 20.24 -2.50 -17.77
C ARG A 447 19.50 -3.76 -18.19
N ILE A 448 18.55 -3.63 -19.11
CA ILE A 448 17.70 -4.74 -19.57
C ILE A 448 18.25 -5.31 -20.87
N LEU A 449 18.67 -6.56 -20.82
CA LEU A 449 19.26 -7.28 -21.94
C LEU A 449 18.14 -7.89 -22.83
N VAL A 450 18.21 -7.71 -24.14
CA VAL A 450 17.18 -8.18 -25.09
C VAL A 450 17.79 -9.06 -26.20
N PRO A 451 17.13 -10.16 -26.62
CA PRO A 451 17.68 -11.06 -27.62
C PRO A 451 17.65 -10.44 -29.02
N ALA A 452 18.79 -10.46 -29.72
CA ALA A 452 18.89 -10.06 -31.12
C ALA A 452 18.79 -11.30 -32.04
N LYS A 453 17.56 -11.60 -32.49
CA LYS A 453 17.23 -12.81 -33.24
C LYS A 453 16.85 -12.47 -34.69
N GLU A 454 17.64 -12.95 -35.65
CA GLU A 454 17.37 -12.73 -37.07
C GLU A 454 16.06 -13.43 -37.51
N GLY A 455 15.32 -12.80 -38.43
CA GLY A 455 14.05 -13.33 -38.97
C GLY A 455 12.79 -13.08 -38.14
N PHE A 456 12.87 -12.87 -36.82
CA PHE A 456 11.72 -12.84 -35.89
C PHE A 456 11.36 -11.44 -35.37
N ASN A 457 11.45 -10.43 -36.24
CA ASN A 457 11.31 -8.99 -35.92
C ASN A 457 9.93 -8.56 -35.35
N GLN A 458 8.93 -9.42 -35.31
CA GLN A 458 7.63 -9.16 -34.66
C GLN A 458 7.74 -9.26 -33.13
N PHE A 459 8.65 -10.12 -32.63
CA PHE A 459 8.76 -10.43 -31.21
C PHE A 459 9.72 -9.48 -30.49
N VAL A 460 10.93 -9.32 -31.05
CA VAL A 460 11.90 -8.27 -30.72
C VAL A 460 12.57 -7.86 -32.03
N LYS A 461 12.65 -6.55 -32.28
CA LYS A 461 13.38 -5.92 -33.36
C LYS A 461 14.38 -4.92 -32.79
N VAL A 462 15.64 -5.08 -33.16
CA VAL A 462 16.72 -4.14 -32.82
C VAL A 462 17.06 -3.34 -34.07
N THR A 463 16.87 -2.02 -34.03
CA THR A 463 17.24 -1.10 -35.12
C THR A 463 18.29 -0.12 -34.59
N ARG A 464 19.52 -0.18 -35.12
CA ARG A 464 20.61 0.70 -34.69
C ARG A 464 20.54 2.05 -35.39
N ASP A 465 20.54 3.15 -34.65
CA ASP A 465 20.66 4.51 -35.21
C ASP A 465 22.15 4.81 -35.51
N PRO A 466 22.56 5.03 -36.77
CA PRO A 466 23.95 5.33 -37.11
C PRO A 466 24.45 6.71 -36.63
N ARG A 467 23.55 7.61 -36.24
CA ARG A 467 23.85 9.00 -35.84
C ARG A 467 23.94 9.17 -34.32
N MET A 468 23.11 8.46 -33.57
CA MET A 468 23.12 8.50 -32.09
C MET A 468 23.87 7.32 -31.46
N ASN A 469 24.24 6.29 -32.22
CA ASN A 469 24.85 5.04 -31.74
C ASN A 469 23.98 4.27 -30.71
N THR A 470 22.71 4.65 -30.57
CA THR A 470 21.69 4.00 -29.76
C THR A 470 20.96 2.93 -30.57
N SER A 471 20.36 1.96 -29.87
CA SER A 471 19.49 0.95 -30.46
C SER A 471 18.02 1.23 -30.12
N LEU A 472 17.22 1.52 -31.14
CA LEU A 472 15.76 1.48 -31.01
C LEU A 472 15.33 0.01 -30.93
N VAL A 473 14.71 -0.36 -29.82
CA VAL A 473 14.21 -1.71 -29.53
C VAL A 473 12.68 -1.64 -29.47
N THR A 474 12.00 -2.42 -30.30
CA THR A 474 10.54 -2.55 -30.34
C THR A 474 10.14 -4.01 -30.58
N GLY A 475 8.88 -4.37 -30.36
CA GLY A 475 8.39 -5.74 -30.59
C GLY A 475 7.35 -6.16 -29.56
N TYR A 476 6.60 -7.21 -29.87
CA TYR A 476 5.55 -7.75 -29.02
C TYR A 476 5.94 -7.90 -27.53
N TYR A 477 7.15 -8.40 -27.23
CA TYR A 477 7.61 -8.53 -25.83
C TYR A 477 8.01 -7.21 -25.18
N ILE A 478 8.42 -6.23 -25.97
CA ILE A 478 8.80 -4.89 -25.52
C ILE A 478 7.54 -4.12 -25.12
N ASP A 479 6.49 -4.21 -25.92
CA ASP A 479 5.20 -3.56 -25.68
C ASP A 479 4.48 -4.15 -24.45
N ILE A 480 4.50 -5.49 -24.28
CA ILE A 480 3.98 -6.12 -23.04
C ILE A 480 4.80 -5.67 -21.83
N PHE A 481 6.14 -5.69 -21.92
CA PHE A 481 7.00 -5.22 -20.84
C PHE A 481 6.71 -3.76 -20.46
N GLN A 482 6.54 -2.87 -21.44
CA GLN A 482 6.17 -1.47 -21.22
C GLN A 482 4.83 -1.35 -20.49
N ALA A 483 3.78 -2.04 -20.96
CA ALA A 483 2.49 -2.07 -20.29
C ALA A 483 2.56 -2.60 -18.84
N VAL A 484 3.47 -3.55 -18.56
CA VAL A 484 3.70 -4.07 -17.21
C VAL A 484 4.39 -3.04 -16.31
N ILE A 485 5.41 -2.33 -16.80
CA ILE A 485 6.06 -1.26 -16.04
C ILE A 485 5.10 -0.08 -15.79
N GLU A 486 4.24 0.28 -16.76
CA GLU A 486 3.22 1.32 -16.58
C GLU A 486 2.22 1.01 -15.46
N LYS A 487 1.95 -0.28 -15.22
CA LYS A 487 1.03 -0.79 -14.19
C LYS A 487 1.66 -0.89 -12.79
N LEU A 488 2.97 -0.71 -12.65
CA LEU A 488 3.63 -0.76 -11.33
C LEU A 488 3.26 0.47 -10.46
N PRO A 489 3.14 0.29 -9.13
CA PRO A 489 2.92 1.38 -8.19
C PRO A 489 4.21 2.11 -7.78
N TYR A 490 5.37 1.78 -8.37
CA TYR A 490 6.67 2.43 -8.16
C TYR A 490 7.44 2.52 -9.49
N ALA A 491 8.36 3.49 -9.62
CA ALA A 491 9.12 3.65 -10.86
C ALA A 491 10.14 2.52 -11.05
N VAL A 492 10.26 2.04 -12.28
CA VAL A 492 11.36 1.18 -12.74
C VAL A 492 11.94 1.83 -14.00
N PRO A 493 12.89 2.77 -13.87
CA PRO A 493 13.61 3.30 -15.02
C PRO A 493 14.49 2.19 -15.62
N TYR A 494 14.54 2.09 -16.95
CA TYR A 494 15.30 1.05 -17.65
C TYR A 494 15.89 1.57 -18.96
N ASP A 495 16.94 0.91 -19.44
CA ASP A 495 17.49 1.04 -20.79
C ASP A 495 17.66 -0.34 -21.42
N PHE A 496 17.35 -0.46 -22.72
CA PHE A 496 17.51 -1.70 -23.46
C PHE A 496 18.91 -1.83 -24.06
N PHE A 497 19.52 -2.99 -23.83
CA PHE A 497 20.81 -3.38 -24.39
C PHE A 497 20.61 -4.63 -25.27
N PRO A 498 20.82 -4.53 -26.59
CA PRO A 498 20.79 -5.70 -27.46
C PRO A 498 21.92 -6.67 -27.16
N PHE A 499 21.59 -7.95 -26.99
CA PHE A 499 22.57 -9.03 -26.95
C PHE A 499 23.04 -9.37 -28.38
N ALA A 500 23.75 -8.42 -29.00
CA ALA A 500 24.15 -8.45 -30.41
C ALA A 500 25.65 -8.13 -30.58
N LEU A 501 26.27 -8.76 -31.58
CA LEU A 501 27.57 -8.39 -32.11
C LEU A 501 27.47 -7.10 -32.97
N PRO A 502 28.59 -6.41 -33.29
CA PRO A 502 28.57 -5.15 -34.03
C PRO A 502 27.92 -5.19 -35.42
N ASN A 503 27.85 -6.38 -36.04
CA ASN A 503 27.18 -6.68 -37.31
C ASN A 503 25.65 -6.90 -37.20
N GLY A 504 25.10 -6.98 -35.98
CA GLY A 504 23.68 -7.19 -35.72
C GLY A 504 23.24 -8.64 -35.47
N SER A 505 24.11 -9.64 -35.62
CA SER A 505 23.80 -11.03 -35.23
C SER A 505 23.86 -11.20 -33.71
N SER A 506 23.18 -12.21 -33.15
CA SER A 506 23.20 -12.51 -31.70
C SER A 506 24.62 -12.60 -31.13
N ALA A 507 24.83 -12.10 -29.91
CA ALA A 507 26.09 -12.18 -29.18
C ALA A 507 26.38 -13.55 -28.54
N GLY A 508 25.40 -14.46 -28.54
CA GLY A 508 25.53 -15.81 -27.99
C GLY A 508 24.20 -16.56 -27.97
N SER A 509 24.10 -17.57 -27.11
CA SER A 509 22.86 -18.29 -26.83
C SER A 509 22.06 -17.64 -25.68
N TYR A 510 20.84 -18.15 -25.46
CA TYR A 510 20.03 -17.78 -24.29
C TYR A 510 20.64 -18.25 -22.96
N ASN A 511 21.66 -19.12 -22.96
CA ASN A 511 22.37 -19.44 -21.71
C ASN A 511 23.39 -18.34 -21.42
N ASP A 512 24.22 -17.97 -22.40
CA ASP A 512 25.21 -16.88 -22.26
C ASP A 512 24.54 -15.54 -21.88
N MET A 513 23.35 -15.28 -22.43
CA MET A 513 22.51 -14.12 -22.10
C MET A 513 21.96 -14.15 -20.65
N ILE A 514 21.71 -15.35 -20.11
CA ILE A 514 21.23 -15.54 -18.73
C ILE A 514 22.40 -15.49 -17.74
N ASP A 515 23.56 -15.99 -18.13
CA ASP A 515 24.81 -15.86 -17.36
C ASP A 515 25.17 -14.38 -17.15
N GLN A 516 24.90 -13.49 -18.12
CA GLN A 516 25.05 -12.05 -17.93
C GLN A 516 24.18 -11.45 -16.80
N VAL A 517 23.00 -12.04 -16.54
CA VAL A 517 22.12 -11.64 -15.43
C VAL A 517 22.59 -12.29 -14.12
N PHE A 518 23.02 -13.55 -14.16
CA PHE A 518 23.59 -14.25 -13.00
C PHE A 518 24.86 -13.55 -12.46
N TYR A 519 25.76 -13.12 -13.35
CA TYR A 519 26.94 -12.32 -13.00
C TYR A 519 26.64 -10.83 -12.73
N GLN A 520 25.37 -10.40 -12.80
CA GLN A 520 24.92 -9.02 -12.54
C GLN A 520 25.53 -7.94 -13.46
N ASN A 521 26.06 -8.36 -14.62
CA ASN A 521 26.47 -7.47 -15.71
C ASN A 521 25.26 -6.72 -16.31
N TYR A 522 24.06 -7.32 -16.21
CA TYR A 522 22.77 -6.75 -16.56
C TYR A 522 21.76 -7.03 -15.45
N ASP A 523 20.76 -6.17 -15.30
CA ASP A 523 19.82 -6.20 -14.16
C ASP A 523 18.55 -7.01 -14.46
N ALA A 524 18.24 -7.26 -15.74
CA ALA A 524 17.17 -8.16 -16.19
C ALA A 524 17.35 -8.61 -17.66
N VAL A 525 16.57 -9.60 -18.09
CA VAL A 525 16.32 -9.96 -19.51
C VAL A 525 14.84 -9.77 -19.85
N VAL A 526 14.53 -9.30 -21.07
CA VAL A 526 13.18 -9.30 -21.67
C VAL A 526 13.17 -10.08 -22.99
N GLY A 527 12.27 -11.05 -23.18
CA GLY A 527 12.11 -11.79 -24.45
C GLY A 527 11.45 -13.18 -24.33
N ASP A 528 11.60 -14.02 -25.36
CA ASP A 528 11.12 -15.43 -25.42
C ASP A 528 11.96 -16.39 -24.57
N THR A 529 12.19 -16.10 -23.28
CA THR A 529 13.02 -16.97 -22.44
C THR A 529 12.22 -18.14 -21.88
N THR A 530 12.40 -19.32 -22.47
CA THR A 530 11.83 -20.58 -21.95
C THR A 530 12.34 -20.91 -20.55
N ILE A 531 11.41 -21.17 -19.63
CA ILE A 531 11.69 -21.59 -18.26
C ILE A 531 12.13 -23.06 -18.27
N ILE A 532 13.39 -23.31 -17.93
CA ILE A 532 13.97 -24.67 -17.83
C ILE A 532 14.71 -24.84 -16.51
N VAL A 533 14.63 -26.06 -15.94
CA VAL A 533 15.14 -26.39 -14.59
C VAL A 533 16.58 -25.90 -14.37
N ASN A 534 17.46 -26.07 -15.36
CA ASN A 534 18.85 -25.64 -15.27
C ASN A 534 18.98 -24.12 -15.04
N ARG A 535 18.21 -23.28 -15.76
CA ARG A 535 18.26 -21.81 -15.60
C ARG A 535 17.68 -21.38 -14.25
N SER A 536 16.63 -22.04 -13.77
CA SER A 536 16.00 -21.77 -12.47
C SER A 536 16.91 -22.02 -11.26
N LEU A 537 18.09 -22.63 -11.45
CA LEU A 537 19.12 -22.70 -10.41
C LEU A 537 19.84 -21.35 -10.23
N TYR A 538 20.00 -20.56 -11.29
CA TYR A 538 20.84 -19.36 -11.33
C TYR A 538 20.08 -18.03 -11.30
N VAL A 539 18.86 -18.01 -11.85
CA VAL A 539 18.05 -16.79 -12.02
C VAL A 539 16.58 -17.03 -11.65
N ASP A 540 15.89 -15.96 -11.24
CA ASP A 540 14.46 -15.98 -10.96
C ASP A 540 13.66 -15.50 -12.17
N PHE A 541 12.57 -16.21 -12.47
CA PHE A 541 11.65 -15.93 -13.57
C PHE A 541 10.39 -15.25 -13.04
N THR A 542 9.80 -14.35 -13.82
CA THR A 542 8.40 -13.96 -13.59
C THR A 542 7.46 -15.11 -13.93
N LEU A 543 6.19 -14.98 -13.52
CA LEU A 543 5.15 -15.91 -13.98
C LEU A 543 5.15 -16.04 -15.51
N PRO A 544 4.87 -17.25 -16.06
CA PRO A 544 4.75 -17.45 -17.49
C PRO A 544 3.51 -16.74 -18.02
N TYR A 545 3.67 -16.02 -19.13
CA TYR A 545 2.60 -15.27 -19.80
C TYR A 545 1.97 -16.04 -20.98
N THR A 546 2.45 -17.27 -21.25
CA THR A 546 1.99 -18.18 -22.31
C THR A 546 1.98 -19.63 -21.82
N GLU A 547 1.08 -20.45 -22.38
CA GLU A 547 0.98 -21.89 -22.09
C GLU A 547 2.29 -22.64 -22.35
N SER A 548 3.08 -22.17 -23.33
CA SER A 548 4.40 -22.70 -23.71
C SER A 548 5.51 -22.52 -22.64
N ARG A 549 5.19 -22.03 -21.43
CA ARG A 549 6.12 -21.81 -20.31
C ARG A 549 7.31 -20.90 -20.64
N ASN A 550 7.09 -19.89 -21.48
CA ASN A 550 8.04 -18.79 -21.65
C ASN A 550 7.78 -17.73 -20.59
N ALA A 551 8.85 -17.28 -19.92
CA ALA A 551 8.84 -16.09 -19.08
C ALA A 551 9.17 -14.88 -19.95
N LEU A 552 8.39 -13.81 -19.80
CA LEU A 552 8.67 -12.52 -20.43
C LEU A 552 9.94 -11.87 -19.87
N LEU A 553 10.17 -12.09 -18.56
CA LEU A 553 11.14 -11.37 -17.74
C LEU A 553 11.94 -12.31 -16.85
N VAL A 554 13.23 -12.03 -16.73
CA VAL A 554 14.18 -12.79 -15.92
C VAL A 554 15.07 -11.85 -15.12
N PHE A 555 15.33 -12.18 -13.86
CA PHE A 555 16.08 -11.33 -12.92
C PHE A 555 17.16 -12.11 -12.16
N PRO A 556 18.16 -11.44 -11.56
CA PRO A 556 19.08 -12.04 -10.60
C PRO A 556 18.31 -12.67 -9.43
N LYS A 557 18.83 -13.80 -8.92
CA LYS A 557 18.17 -14.57 -7.87
C LYS A 557 18.00 -13.76 -6.58
N GLY A 558 16.80 -13.76 -6.00
CA GLY A 558 16.41 -12.93 -4.86
C GLY A 558 15.95 -11.51 -5.21
N SER A 559 15.74 -11.19 -6.50
CA SER A 559 15.28 -9.86 -6.91
C SER A 559 13.88 -9.51 -6.38
N GLN A 560 13.81 -8.44 -5.59
CA GLN A 560 12.57 -7.93 -4.99
C GLN A 560 11.53 -7.46 -6.03
N LEU A 561 11.91 -7.30 -7.30
CA LEU A 561 11.00 -6.91 -8.39
C LEU A 561 10.13 -8.06 -8.90
N VAL A 562 10.58 -9.32 -8.77
CA VAL A 562 9.91 -10.49 -9.39
C VAL A 562 8.45 -10.66 -8.94
N PRO A 563 8.08 -10.53 -7.65
CA PRO A 563 6.69 -10.76 -7.21
C PRO A 563 5.72 -9.68 -7.70
N ASP A 564 6.14 -8.41 -7.65
CA ASP A 564 5.29 -7.27 -8.01
C ASP A 564 5.18 -7.09 -9.53
N ILE A 565 6.26 -7.34 -10.28
CA ILE A 565 6.21 -7.44 -11.75
C ILE A 565 5.35 -8.62 -12.20
N SER A 566 5.44 -9.78 -11.53
CA SER A 566 4.56 -10.92 -11.85
C SER A 566 3.07 -10.60 -11.62
N ARG A 567 2.74 -9.81 -10.59
CA ARG A 567 1.37 -9.35 -10.34
C ARG A 567 0.90 -8.31 -11.36
N ALA A 568 1.78 -7.42 -11.80
CA ALA A 568 1.50 -6.46 -12.87
C ALA A 568 1.35 -7.16 -14.24
N LEU A 569 2.13 -8.21 -14.51
CA LEU A 569 2.03 -9.06 -15.69
C LEU A 569 0.67 -9.72 -15.81
N LEU A 570 0.17 -10.36 -14.74
CA LEU A 570 -1.19 -10.93 -14.71
C LEU A 570 -2.27 -9.87 -15.03
N ASN A 571 -2.19 -8.68 -14.43
CA ASN A 571 -3.11 -7.56 -14.67
C ASN A 571 -3.06 -7.03 -16.12
N VAL A 572 -1.92 -7.17 -16.81
CA VAL A 572 -1.83 -6.88 -18.25
C VAL A 572 -2.44 -8.01 -19.07
N THR A 573 -2.08 -9.27 -18.82
CA THR A 573 -2.52 -10.43 -19.62
C THR A 573 -4.01 -10.76 -19.46
N GLU A 574 -4.58 -10.53 -18.27
CA GLU A 574 -6.02 -10.68 -18.00
C GLU A 574 -6.82 -9.42 -18.42
N GLY A 575 -6.14 -8.35 -18.84
CA GLY A 575 -6.72 -7.07 -19.20
C GLY A 575 -6.84 -6.85 -20.72
N PRO A 576 -7.71 -5.92 -21.17
CA PRO A 576 -7.92 -5.65 -22.59
C PRO A 576 -6.68 -5.10 -23.33
N LYS A 577 -5.65 -4.66 -22.58
CA LYS A 577 -4.38 -4.16 -23.14
C LYS A 577 -3.57 -5.27 -23.81
N MET A 578 -3.68 -6.52 -23.35
CA MET A 578 -3.04 -7.66 -24.00
C MET A 578 -3.55 -7.83 -25.45
N THR A 579 -4.88 -7.86 -25.60
CA THR A 579 -5.55 -7.99 -26.90
C THR A 579 -5.27 -6.81 -27.83
N GLU A 580 -5.05 -5.59 -27.29
CA GLU A 580 -4.61 -4.43 -28.09
C GLU A 580 -3.20 -4.64 -28.68
N ILE A 581 -2.27 -5.15 -27.86
CA ILE A 581 -0.88 -5.41 -28.27
C ILE A 581 -0.82 -6.58 -29.27
N GLU A 582 -1.55 -7.67 -29.02
CA GLU A 582 -1.68 -8.81 -29.95
C GLU A 582 -2.20 -8.38 -31.33
N ASN A 583 -3.26 -7.55 -31.36
CA ASN A 583 -3.81 -7.05 -32.62
C ASN A 583 -2.87 -6.10 -33.38
N THR A 584 -2.05 -5.34 -32.64
CA THR A 584 -1.02 -4.46 -33.21
C THR A 584 0.03 -5.27 -33.98
N TRP A 585 0.60 -6.31 -33.34
CA TRP A 585 1.73 -7.06 -33.89
C TRP A 585 1.37 -8.20 -34.85
N PHE A 586 0.21 -8.84 -34.69
CA PHE A 586 -0.16 -10.03 -35.47
C PHE A 586 -1.38 -9.82 -36.39
N THR A 587 -2.46 -9.21 -35.91
CA THR A 587 -3.71 -9.10 -36.68
C THR A 587 -3.66 -8.04 -37.79
N SER A 588 -2.74 -7.07 -37.72
CA SER A 588 -2.73 -5.90 -38.60
C SER A 588 -2.16 -6.11 -40.01
N LYS A 589 -1.39 -7.19 -40.28
CA LYS A 589 -0.70 -7.32 -41.58
C LYS A 589 -0.38 -8.73 -42.11
N THR A 590 -0.93 -9.80 -41.54
CA THR A 590 -0.93 -11.12 -42.19
C THR A 590 -2.30 -11.48 -42.75
N ASN A 591 -2.65 -10.82 -43.85
CA ASN A 591 -3.14 -11.60 -44.98
C ASN A 591 -2.00 -12.55 -45.38
N CYS A 592 -1.91 -13.71 -44.74
CA CYS A 592 -1.55 -14.88 -45.49
C CYS A 592 -2.62 -14.98 -46.59
N PRO A 593 -2.27 -14.90 -47.89
CA PRO A 593 -3.10 -15.60 -48.85
C PRO A 593 -3.13 -17.05 -48.33
N ASN A 594 -4.30 -17.66 -48.22
CA ASN A 594 -4.32 -19.12 -48.25
C ASN A 594 -3.51 -19.50 -49.49
N SER A 595 -2.47 -20.31 -49.34
CA SER A 595 -1.61 -20.75 -50.42
C SER A 595 -2.31 -21.83 -51.26
N THR A 596 -3.50 -21.46 -51.76
CA THR A 596 -4.14 -21.94 -52.98
C THR A 596 -3.46 -21.35 -54.23
N THR A 597 -2.22 -20.87 -54.12
CA THR A 597 -1.17 -21.31 -55.05
C THR A 597 -1.18 -22.84 -55.01
N SER A 598 -1.90 -23.45 -55.96
CA SER A 598 -2.24 -24.88 -55.92
C SER A 598 -0.99 -25.75 -55.92
N VAL A 599 -0.48 -26.10 -54.73
CA VAL A 599 0.22 -27.36 -54.51
C VAL A 599 -0.82 -28.42 -54.86
N SER A 600 -0.67 -29.01 -56.03
CA SER A 600 -1.66 -29.91 -56.60
C SER A 600 -1.63 -31.23 -55.83
N SER A 601 -2.40 -31.28 -54.73
CA SER A 601 -2.81 -32.53 -54.10
C SER A 601 -3.50 -33.37 -55.17
N ASN A 602 -2.81 -34.39 -55.68
CA ASN A 602 -3.29 -35.28 -56.73
C ASN A 602 -4.33 -36.28 -56.18
N SER A 603 -5.33 -35.79 -55.43
CA SER A 603 -6.49 -36.55 -54.99
C SER A 603 -7.41 -36.78 -56.18
N LEU A 604 -7.44 -38.03 -56.65
CA LEU A 604 -8.34 -38.47 -57.72
C LEU A 604 -9.80 -38.30 -57.28
N GLY A 605 -10.46 -37.28 -57.81
CA GLY A 605 -11.88 -37.00 -57.54
C GLY A 605 -12.80 -38.00 -58.23
N LEU A 606 -14.11 -37.93 -57.95
CA LEU A 606 -15.12 -38.78 -58.58
C LEU A 606 -15.10 -38.69 -60.11
N ASP A 607 -14.74 -37.53 -60.67
CA ASP A 607 -14.60 -37.30 -62.10
C ASP A 607 -13.52 -38.20 -62.75
N SER A 608 -12.44 -38.52 -62.01
CA SER A 608 -11.41 -39.45 -62.45
C SER A 608 -11.91 -40.90 -62.55
N PHE A 609 -13.03 -41.23 -61.89
CA PHE A 609 -13.64 -42.56 -61.88
C PHE A 609 -14.94 -42.66 -62.69
N LEU A 610 -15.44 -41.56 -63.27
CA LEU A 610 -16.65 -41.55 -64.12
C LEU A 610 -16.60 -42.61 -65.23
N GLY A 611 -15.45 -42.81 -65.86
CA GLY A 611 -15.24 -43.85 -66.88
C GLY A 611 -15.53 -45.27 -66.36
N LEU A 612 -15.09 -45.60 -65.14
CA LEU A 612 -15.41 -46.89 -64.51
C LEU A 612 -16.90 -47.02 -64.19
N PHE A 613 -17.54 -45.96 -63.69
CA PHE A 613 -18.98 -45.98 -63.41
C PHE A 613 -19.82 -46.15 -64.69
N PHE A 614 -19.44 -45.51 -65.79
CA PHE A 614 -20.09 -45.73 -67.10
C PHE A 614 -19.88 -47.16 -67.62
N ILE A 615 -18.68 -47.73 -67.49
CA ILE A 615 -18.41 -49.12 -67.89
C ILE A 615 -19.22 -50.10 -67.04
N ALA A 616 -19.27 -49.92 -65.71
CA ALA A 616 -20.05 -50.76 -64.81
C ALA A 616 -21.56 -50.66 -65.10
N GLY A 617 -22.07 -49.45 -65.34
CA GLY A 617 -23.46 -49.23 -65.73
C GLY A 617 -23.82 -49.88 -67.07
N ALA A 618 -22.96 -49.70 -68.09
CA ALA A 618 -23.15 -50.32 -69.40
C ALA A 618 -23.11 -51.86 -69.32
N ALA A 619 -22.19 -52.44 -68.54
CA ALA A 619 -22.11 -53.87 -68.30
C ALA A 619 -23.35 -54.42 -67.58
N ALA A 620 -23.87 -53.70 -66.58
CA ALA A 620 -25.11 -54.08 -65.88
C ALA A 620 -26.34 -54.03 -66.80
N VAL A 621 -26.47 -52.98 -67.62
CA VAL A 621 -27.56 -52.86 -68.62
C VAL A 621 -27.45 -53.95 -69.69
N LEU A 622 -26.24 -54.26 -70.16
CA LEU A 622 -26.01 -55.34 -71.13
C LEU A 622 -26.34 -56.71 -70.54
N ALA A 623 -25.95 -56.99 -69.30
CA ALA A 623 -26.30 -58.23 -68.60
C ALA A 623 -27.83 -58.37 -68.40
N LEU A 624 -28.52 -57.27 -68.08
CA LEU A 624 -29.97 -57.24 -67.96
C LEU A 624 -30.66 -57.47 -69.31
N LEU A 625 -30.16 -56.87 -70.40
CA LEU A 625 -30.63 -57.13 -71.77
C LEU A 625 -30.41 -58.60 -72.17
N ILE A 626 -29.24 -59.17 -71.91
CA ILE A 626 -28.94 -60.59 -72.17
C ILE A 626 -29.89 -61.49 -71.37
N PHE A 627 -30.13 -61.19 -70.08
CA PHE A 627 -31.09 -61.92 -69.26
C PHE A 627 -32.51 -61.85 -69.84
N MET A 628 -32.98 -60.67 -70.26
CA MET A 628 -34.31 -60.50 -70.85
C MET A 628 -34.45 -61.24 -72.19
N VAL A 629 -33.43 -61.20 -73.05
CA VAL A 629 -33.40 -61.97 -74.31
C VAL A 629 -33.37 -63.49 -74.03
N MET A 630 -32.60 -63.94 -73.05
CA MET A 630 -32.58 -65.35 -72.61
C MET A 630 -33.92 -65.78 -72.00
N PHE A 631 -34.59 -64.92 -71.22
CA PHE A 631 -35.91 -65.17 -70.65
C PHE A 631 -36.98 -65.29 -71.73
N VAL A 632 -36.99 -64.38 -72.71
CA VAL A 632 -37.87 -64.45 -73.89
C VAL A 632 -37.58 -65.70 -74.72
N LYS A 633 -36.31 -66.04 -74.97
CA LYS A 633 -35.91 -67.24 -75.73
C LYS A 633 -36.27 -68.54 -74.99
N ARG A 634 -36.16 -68.59 -73.67
CA ARG A 634 -36.50 -69.77 -72.85
C ARG A 634 -38.01 -70.01 -72.77
N ASN A 635 -38.81 -68.93 -72.81
CA ASN A 635 -40.28 -68.99 -72.84
C ASN A 635 -40.86 -68.81 -74.26
N TRP A 636 -40.04 -68.91 -75.32
CA TRP A 636 -40.41 -68.65 -76.72
C TRP A 636 -41.61 -69.49 -77.20
N HIS A 637 -41.77 -70.68 -76.64
CA HIS A 637 -42.86 -71.60 -76.93
C HIS A 637 -44.26 -71.07 -76.55
N GLU A 638 -44.38 -70.16 -75.57
CA GLU A 638 -45.64 -69.44 -75.29
C GLU A 638 -45.85 -68.26 -76.25
N VAL A 639 -44.76 -67.63 -76.71
CA VAL A 639 -44.81 -66.50 -77.65
C VAL A 639 -45.28 -66.94 -79.04
N THR A 640 -44.80 -68.10 -79.53
CA THR A 640 -45.14 -68.64 -80.86
C THR A 640 -46.45 -69.44 -80.92
N GLY A 641 -47.19 -69.59 -79.82
CA GLY A 641 -48.53 -70.21 -79.82
C GLY A 641 -49.53 -69.45 -80.69
N SER A 642 -50.22 -70.15 -81.59
CA SER A 642 -50.89 -69.55 -82.77
C SER A 642 -52.38 -69.23 -82.60
N SER A 643 -52.83 -68.74 -81.43
CA SER A 643 -54.28 -68.49 -81.18
C SER A 643 -54.65 -67.47 -80.09
N SER A 644 -53.75 -66.58 -79.64
CA SER A 644 -54.05 -65.60 -78.55
C SER A 644 -53.53 -64.18 -78.80
N SER A 645 -54.12 -63.21 -78.10
CA SER A 645 -53.86 -61.77 -78.29
C SER A 645 -52.47 -61.35 -77.81
N SER A 646 -51.85 -60.39 -78.52
CA SER A 646 -50.54 -59.84 -78.16
C SER A 646 -50.49 -59.29 -76.73
N TRP A 647 -51.59 -58.72 -76.22
CA TRP A 647 -51.66 -58.21 -74.85
C TRP A 647 -51.70 -59.34 -73.82
N GLU A 648 -52.44 -60.42 -74.10
CA GLU A 648 -52.50 -61.60 -73.23
C GLU A 648 -51.14 -62.30 -73.12
N LYS A 649 -50.39 -62.36 -74.23
CA LYS A 649 -49.01 -62.88 -74.25
C LYS A 649 -48.06 -62.05 -73.39
N ILE A 650 -48.17 -60.71 -73.43
CA ILE A 650 -47.38 -59.80 -72.56
C ILE A 650 -47.78 -60.00 -71.09
N VAL A 651 -49.08 -60.10 -70.79
CA VAL A 651 -49.58 -60.34 -69.42
C VAL A 651 -49.17 -61.71 -68.90
N ALA A 652 -49.11 -62.76 -69.74
CA ALA A 652 -48.62 -64.09 -69.35
C ALA A 652 -47.12 -64.06 -69.03
N LEU A 653 -46.30 -63.45 -69.90
CA LEU A 653 -44.85 -63.33 -69.68
C LEU A 653 -44.54 -62.53 -68.40
N GLY A 654 -45.25 -61.42 -68.18
CA GLY A 654 -45.15 -60.61 -66.96
C GLY A 654 -45.61 -61.38 -65.71
N ARG A 655 -46.65 -62.21 -65.82
CA ARG A 655 -47.12 -63.06 -64.70
C ARG A 655 -46.12 -64.16 -64.34
N ARG A 656 -45.38 -64.73 -65.31
CA ARG A 656 -44.23 -65.61 -65.04
C ARG A 656 -43.03 -64.85 -64.45
N PHE A 657 -42.71 -63.66 -64.94
CA PHE A 657 -41.62 -62.83 -64.40
C PHE A 657 -41.86 -62.40 -62.94
N TYR A 658 -43.12 -62.13 -62.58
CA TYR A 658 -43.54 -61.82 -61.20
C TYR A 658 -43.76 -63.08 -60.32
N GLN A 659 -43.67 -64.28 -60.90
CA GLN A 659 -43.84 -65.54 -60.17
C GLN A 659 -42.55 -65.84 -59.40
N ARG A 660 -42.61 -65.73 -58.06
CA ARG A 660 -41.45 -65.90 -57.17
C ARG A 660 -40.69 -67.20 -57.42
N ASP A 661 -39.47 -67.10 -57.96
CA ASP A 661 -38.50 -68.18 -57.91
C ASP A 661 -37.93 -68.30 -56.49
N LEU A 662 -38.52 -69.21 -55.72
CA LEU A 662 -38.15 -69.53 -54.33
C LEU A 662 -36.78 -70.22 -54.20
N ASN A 663 -36.16 -70.64 -55.32
CA ASN A 663 -34.79 -71.18 -55.32
C ASN A 663 -33.72 -70.11 -55.57
N SER A 664 -34.10 -68.83 -55.72
CA SER A 664 -33.14 -67.73 -55.78
C SER A 664 -32.40 -67.53 -54.44
N TYR A 665 -31.06 -67.49 -54.52
CA TYR A 665 -30.14 -67.44 -53.36
C TYR A 665 -30.49 -66.38 -52.31
N THR A 666 -30.97 -65.21 -52.73
CA THR A 666 -31.24 -64.04 -51.90
C THR A 666 -32.39 -64.20 -50.91
N PHE A 667 -33.24 -65.24 -51.00
CA PHE A 667 -34.38 -65.43 -50.09
C PHE A 667 -34.26 -66.59 -49.08
N ARG A 668 -33.16 -67.36 -49.10
CA ARG A 668 -33.01 -68.58 -48.28
C ARG A 668 -32.96 -68.36 -46.75
N LYS A 669 -32.74 -67.13 -46.26
CA LYS A 669 -32.46 -66.83 -44.84
C LYS A 669 -33.60 -66.10 -44.10
N GLY A 670 -34.85 -66.28 -44.56
CA GLY A 670 -35.96 -65.35 -44.23
C GLY A 670 -37.12 -65.85 -43.35
N ARG A 671 -37.32 -67.17 -43.12
CA ARG A 671 -38.34 -67.65 -42.15
C ARG A 671 -38.22 -69.14 -41.77
N PHE A 672 -37.46 -69.42 -40.72
CA PHE A 672 -37.82 -70.42 -39.69
C PHE A 672 -37.24 -69.91 -38.37
N ARG A 673 -38.13 -69.55 -37.44
CA ARG A 673 -37.81 -69.10 -36.09
C ARG A 673 -38.89 -69.69 -35.17
N ASP A 674 -38.44 -70.22 -34.04
CA ASP A 674 -39.21 -71.00 -33.08
C ASP A 674 -39.72 -72.36 -33.66
N LYS A 675 -39.81 -73.45 -32.90
CA LYS A 675 -39.83 -73.59 -31.42
C LYS A 675 -39.33 -74.99 -30.99
N SER A 676 -38.77 -75.09 -29.77
CA SER A 676 -38.52 -76.33 -28.97
C SER A 676 -37.52 -77.39 -29.50
N ILE A 677 -36.77 -78.18 -28.70
CA ILE A 677 -36.26 -78.10 -27.29
C ILE A 677 -35.23 -79.27 -27.09
N TYR A 678 -34.22 -79.12 -26.22
CA TYR A 678 -33.10 -80.09 -25.93
C TYR A 678 -32.17 -80.38 -27.16
N ASP A 679 -30.90 -80.83 -27.05
CA ASP A 679 -29.99 -81.11 -25.91
C ASP A 679 -28.49 -80.86 -26.28
N GLY A 680 -27.60 -80.82 -25.27
CA GLY A 680 -26.21 -81.33 -25.27
C GLY A 680 -25.10 -80.88 -26.28
N GLY A 681 -24.00 -80.33 -25.74
CA GLY A 681 -22.62 -80.79 -26.12
C GLY A 681 -21.65 -79.85 -26.89
N ASN A 682 -20.48 -79.61 -26.27
CA ASN A 682 -19.08 -79.81 -26.73
C ASN A 682 -18.77 -80.11 -28.23
N GLU A 683 -17.62 -79.78 -28.86
CA GLU A 683 -16.41 -78.98 -28.49
C GLU A 683 -15.44 -78.78 -29.71
N ILE A 684 -14.35 -78.02 -29.50
CA ILE A 684 -12.98 -78.16 -30.09
C ILE A 684 -12.75 -78.12 -31.64
N ALA A 685 -12.27 -76.95 -32.08
CA ALA A 685 -11.09 -76.62 -32.92
C ALA A 685 -10.46 -77.53 -34.02
N ALA A 686 -10.12 -76.89 -35.15
CA ALA A 686 -8.80 -76.84 -35.83
C ALA A 686 -8.79 -75.63 -36.81
N VAL A 687 -7.82 -74.71 -36.95
CA VAL A 687 -6.34 -74.61 -36.76
C VAL A 687 -5.52 -75.10 -37.98
N VAL A 688 -4.40 -74.39 -38.26
CA VAL A 688 -3.46 -74.46 -39.43
C VAL A 688 -3.87 -73.50 -40.58
N THR A 689 -3.24 -72.35 -40.89
CA THR A 689 -1.81 -71.95 -41.20
C THR A 689 -1.27 -72.57 -42.51
N LEU A 690 -0.44 -71.94 -43.36
CA LEU A 690 0.21 -70.60 -43.48
C LEU A 690 0.29 -70.29 -45.03
N GLU A 691 0.87 -69.27 -45.67
CA GLU A 691 1.75 -68.10 -45.38
C GLU A 691 1.64 -67.06 -46.54
N ASN A 692 2.44 -65.97 -46.50
CA ASN A 692 3.04 -65.13 -47.57
C ASN A 692 2.48 -65.12 -49.03
N THR A 693 2.37 -63.97 -49.71
CA THR A 693 3.45 -62.95 -49.90
C THR A 693 3.07 -61.46 -49.78
N SER A 694 4.08 -60.68 -49.38
CA SER A 694 4.22 -59.22 -49.21
C SER A 694 3.53 -58.23 -50.16
N PHE A 695 2.97 -57.15 -49.58
CA PHE A 695 3.03 -55.76 -50.08
C PHE A 695 3.16 -54.79 -48.87
N PRO A 696 3.79 -53.61 -49.00
CA PRO A 696 3.99 -52.66 -47.90
C PRO A 696 2.76 -51.75 -47.67
N PRO A 697 2.51 -51.29 -46.42
CA PRO A 697 1.36 -50.44 -46.08
C PRO A 697 1.63 -48.93 -46.25
N SER A 698 0.60 -48.17 -46.61
CA SER A 698 0.59 -46.70 -46.55
C SER A 698 0.38 -46.20 -45.12
N PRO A 699 1.01 -45.08 -44.70
CA PRO A 699 0.82 -44.52 -43.36
C PRO A 699 -0.54 -43.82 -43.22
N SER A 700 -1.33 -44.24 -42.23
CA SER A 700 -2.51 -43.52 -41.77
C SER A 700 -2.12 -42.43 -40.78
N SER A 701 -2.61 -41.20 -40.97
CA SER A 701 -2.61 -40.17 -39.94
C SER A 701 -3.60 -40.56 -38.84
N ASP A 702 -3.12 -40.80 -37.63
CA ASP A 702 -3.97 -41.07 -36.46
C ASP A 702 -4.05 -39.84 -35.54
N SER A 703 -5.22 -39.65 -34.93
CA SER A 703 -5.56 -38.47 -34.11
C SER A 703 -6.19 -38.91 -32.80
N SER A 704 -5.38 -39.17 -31.79
CA SER A 704 -5.85 -39.59 -30.46
C SER A 704 -6.10 -38.39 -29.55
N GLN A 705 -7.37 -38.08 -29.28
CA GLN A 705 -7.73 -37.37 -28.05
C GLN A 705 -7.46 -38.26 -26.83
N SER A 706 -7.14 -37.63 -25.70
CA SER A 706 -7.05 -38.28 -24.40
C SER A 706 -8.42 -38.76 -23.90
N ASN A 707 -8.45 -39.82 -23.09
CA ASN A 707 -9.36 -39.86 -21.94
C ASN A 707 -8.92 -40.84 -20.83
N ASP A 708 -9.39 -40.50 -19.62
CA ASP A 708 -9.71 -41.35 -18.47
C ASP A 708 -8.65 -42.04 -17.57
N VAL A 709 -8.51 -41.42 -16.39
CA VAL A 709 -8.83 -41.98 -15.03
C VAL A 709 -7.94 -43.04 -14.36
N LEU A 710 -7.81 -42.85 -13.04
CA LEU A 710 -7.21 -43.68 -11.99
C LEU A 710 -7.16 -45.19 -12.24
N THR A 711 -6.00 -45.78 -11.89
CA THR A 711 -5.98 -46.96 -10.99
C THR A 711 -4.93 -46.79 -9.89
N ASN A 712 -5.24 -47.26 -8.68
CA ASN A 712 -4.30 -47.33 -7.56
C ASN A 712 -3.26 -48.44 -7.76
N LYS A 713 -2.04 -48.26 -7.26
CA LYS A 713 -1.30 -49.34 -6.61
C LYS A 713 -0.31 -48.83 -5.54
N GLN A 714 -0.37 -49.46 -4.37
CA GLN A 714 0.46 -49.13 -3.21
C GLN A 714 1.95 -49.46 -3.44
N GLY A 715 2.81 -48.66 -2.79
CA GLY A 715 4.25 -48.88 -2.69
C GLY A 715 4.82 -48.01 -1.57
N THR A 716 4.67 -48.44 -0.32
CA THR A 716 5.17 -47.73 0.88
C THR A 716 6.68 -47.97 1.12
N PRO A 717 7.38 -47.11 1.90
CA PRO A 717 8.79 -46.78 1.65
C PRO A 717 9.79 -47.28 2.71
N SER A 718 11.09 -47.11 2.45
CA SER A 718 12.19 -46.79 3.41
C SER A 718 13.58 -46.86 2.72
N PRO A 719 14.66 -46.26 3.26
CA PRO A 719 14.73 -44.97 3.93
C PRO A 719 15.95 -44.11 3.47
N GLU A 720 16.08 -42.91 4.02
CA GLU A 720 17.31 -42.14 4.34
C GLU A 720 18.62 -42.36 3.54
N VAL A 721 19.06 -41.29 2.86
CA VAL A 721 20.49 -40.91 2.79
C VAL A 721 20.60 -39.45 3.23
N GLY A 722 21.45 -39.17 4.22
CA GLY A 722 21.43 -37.89 4.96
C GLY A 722 22.19 -36.73 4.32
N PHE A 723 21.88 -35.52 4.80
CA PHE A 723 22.64 -34.30 4.51
C PHE A 723 24.04 -34.34 5.16
N PRO A 724 25.10 -33.91 4.46
CA PRO A 724 26.30 -33.38 5.09
C PRO A 724 26.08 -31.92 5.49
N ASN A 725 26.32 -31.58 6.75
CA ASN A 725 26.43 -30.17 7.18
C ASN A 725 27.69 -29.52 6.56
N PRO A 726 27.71 -28.18 6.35
CA PRO A 726 28.89 -27.48 5.85
C PRO A 726 30.05 -27.54 6.85
N VAL A 727 31.28 -27.59 6.33
CA VAL A 727 32.52 -27.66 7.11
C VAL A 727 33.09 -26.26 7.34
N ASP A 728 33.48 -25.97 8.58
CA ASP A 728 34.16 -24.72 8.96
C ASP A 728 35.49 -24.50 8.22
N LYS A 729 35.58 -23.33 7.56
CA LYS A 729 36.79 -22.51 7.42
C LYS A 729 36.31 -21.07 7.59
N GLY A 730 36.87 -20.26 8.50
CA GLY A 730 38.28 -19.92 8.49
C GLY A 730 38.54 -19.01 7.28
N GLY A 731 38.54 -17.68 7.39
CA GLY A 731 38.72 -16.84 8.57
C GLY A 731 39.83 -15.84 8.26
N LEU A 732 39.47 -14.67 7.72
CA LEU A 732 40.41 -13.65 7.30
C LEU A 732 39.90 -12.26 7.72
N GLY A 733 40.37 -11.78 8.86
CA GLY A 733 40.09 -10.41 9.31
C GLY A 733 40.99 -9.43 8.56
N ILE A 734 40.37 -8.46 7.86
CA ILE A 734 41.08 -7.30 7.32
C ILE A 734 40.76 -6.11 8.23
N ALA A 735 41.72 -5.73 9.06
CA ALA A 735 41.64 -4.49 9.82
C ALA A 735 41.89 -3.31 8.89
N ILE A 736 41.04 -2.29 8.95
CA ILE A 736 41.27 -0.99 8.31
C ILE A 736 41.36 0.06 9.41
N ASN A 737 42.59 0.42 9.76
CA ASN A 737 42.85 1.67 10.48
C ASN A 737 42.59 2.83 9.51
N ALA A 738 41.85 3.83 9.96
CA ALA A 738 41.76 5.14 9.31
C ALA A 738 41.96 6.20 10.40
N GLU A 739 43.17 6.74 10.49
CA GLU A 739 43.53 7.76 11.48
C GLU A 739 42.92 9.12 11.12
N LEU A 740 42.46 9.86 12.14
CA LEU A 740 42.11 11.28 11.95
C LEU A 740 43.40 12.08 11.72
N THR A 741 43.52 12.71 10.56
CA THR A 741 44.52 13.78 10.34
C THR A 741 43.82 15.14 10.38
N ILE A 742 43.96 15.83 11.51
CA ILE A 742 43.53 17.23 11.67
C ILE A 742 44.66 18.15 11.20
N GLN A 743 44.41 19.04 10.23
CA GLN A 743 45.23 20.23 10.02
C GLN A 743 44.40 21.46 9.63
N LYS A 744 44.37 22.43 10.57
CA LYS A 744 44.13 23.87 10.44
C LYS A 744 42.98 24.35 9.53
#